data_AF-A0A5C3KS53-F1
#
_entry.id   AF-A0A5C3KS53-F1
#
_cell.length_a   1.000
_cell.length_b   1.000
_cell.length_c   1.000
_cell.angle_alpha   90.00
_cell.angle_beta   90.00
_cell.angle_gamma   90.00
#
_symmetry.space_group_name_H-M   'P 1'
#
loop_
_entity.id
_entity.type
_entity.pdbx_description
1 polymer ?
#
loop_
_entity_poly.entity_id
_entity_poly.type
_entity_poly.pdbx_seq_one_letter_code
_entity_poly.pdbx_strand_id
1 'polypeptide(L)'
;MSAALSPTQELNKRIRTMASQVLFPLLKTLNVQAALIGNPGLALLYPGHPATKELVVAVNHHDPLLNFERLAAMISAKDPSHFSSPPMKNATMAFQAKEVPEIQSRCCMIQFMFIKDMVRFTIDLRRSSVAQTFPVMPAPWIFLTLLEEWATGGPKERGEWKTVTKKTIRALGVICAGGPDWVEFNVALASFPHARERLVMLEAADRVGTRTHVELIRRNTSISSSSSGPSGDTLQRSPQSTAPQKVPDAQSYSSILTHPTASHSLPSPVTSKVTNIPMAQSVPPPLIYSTTPPAFSSMPYIPPLSAGVPRVVDRSPDAIPTRYFASHSLPNKPSISTAASTAIGPVPRPIPVASAAYALLMRLDAWASSLETERSREALLSAWATFFKGKNWTEFNHALKWFPDANQQLDKFQAAFPLLSRKKFRRIRTNTTIASQQLKAGQDSVARQPTSAVTASRSVPVKVATRSPILPISVPPPPSKSISLANPRRDLVPSLPEPGTGPHDHTSTLVNIAWDVVNTLRESGLRCAFFGCMGCRLYGNKRLPEDLDVLVLPLPGTSPDREVIEKGMARNSQFFTTPVVDAARAHSLFRYIPPHMTLPPNFKKRFCKVDVVLPGPMNLPYLSEGQVNEVEGLPVVPVLVLLLHKLQGWEDRLKSAEMHKFRQHIANVEDIKDLLGRVGEMPVKMFRPWSERELLGEGFVDASKARVKRFCARFPETAIHWEGLGFEVA
;
A
#
# COMPACT_ATOMS: atom_id res chain seq x y z
N MET A 1 -9.56 -32.13 -34.24
CA MET A 1 -8.31 -32.84 -34.60
C MET A 1 -7.16 -31.85 -34.51
N SER A 2 -6.07 -32.15 -33.79
CA SER A 2 -4.90 -31.27 -33.77
C SER A 2 -4.09 -31.47 -35.04
N ALA A 3 -3.74 -30.40 -35.74
CA ALA A 3 -2.83 -30.49 -36.88
C ALA A 3 -1.43 -30.91 -36.39
N ALA A 4 -0.79 -31.83 -37.09
CA ALA A 4 0.59 -32.23 -36.79
C ALA A 4 1.53 -31.02 -36.96
N LEU A 5 2.42 -30.82 -35.99
CA LEU A 5 3.44 -29.78 -36.07
C LEU A 5 4.43 -30.11 -37.19
N SER A 6 4.89 -29.09 -37.92
CA SER A 6 5.96 -29.30 -38.90
C SER A 6 7.27 -29.71 -38.21
N PRO A 7 8.20 -30.43 -38.88
CA PRO A 7 9.47 -30.83 -38.26
C PRO A 7 10.24 -29.66 -37.64
N THR A 8 10.21 -28.49 -38.28
CA THR A 8 10.80 -27.24 -37.75
C THR A 8 10.10 -26.73 -36.49
N GLN A 9 8.76 -26.89 -36.37
CA GLN A 9 8.01 -26.49 -35.19
C GLN A 9 8.26 -27.41 -34.00
N GLU A 10 8.30 -28.73 -34.22
CA GLU A 10 8.62 -29.69 -33.16
C GLU A 10 10.07 -29.51 -32.67
N LEU A 11 11.00 -29.23 -33.59
CA LEU A 11 12.39 -28.90 -33.22
C LEU A 11 12.48 -27.60 -32.42
N ASN A 12 11.78 -26.53 -32.83
CA ASN A 12 11.73 -25.28 -32.07
C ASN A 12 11.08 -25.46 -30.69
N LYS A 13 10.05 -26.31 -30.58
CA LYS A 13 9.42 -26.68 -29.30
C LYS A 13 10.42 -27.38 -28.39
N ARG A 14 11.15 -28.39 -28.87
CA ARG A 14 12.18 -29.11 -28.11
C ARG A 14 13.30 -28.17 -27.63
N ILE A 15 13.77 -27.24 -28.48
CA ILE A 15 14.72 -26.18 -28.10
C ILE A 15 14.19 -25.34 -26.91
N ARG A 16 12.95 -24.84 -27.00
CA ARG A 16 12.34 -24.03 -25.93
C ARG A 16 12.14 -24.81 -24.64
N THR A 17 11.74 -26.08 -24.73
CA THR A 17 11.57 -26.96 -23.57
C THR A 17 12.90 -27.16 -22.85
N MET A 18 13.98 -27.51 -23.55
CA MET A 18 15.33 -27.63 -22.96
C MET A 18 15.79 -26.31 -22.33
N ALA A 19 15.67 -25.19 -23.05
CA ALA A 19 16.04 -23.87 -22.55
C ALA A 19 15.27 -23.50 -21.26
N SER A 20 13.99 -23.86 -21.17
CA SER A 20 13.16 -23.61 -19.98
C SER A 20 13.53 -24.55 -18.82
N GLN A 21 13.83 -25.83 -19.09
CA GLN A 21 14.25 -26.81 -18.08
C GLN A 21 15.54 -26.41 -17.38
N VAL A 22 16.50 -25.80 -18.08
CA VAL A 22 17.74 -25.31 -17.47
C VAL A 22 17.54 -23.93 -16.83
N LEU A 23 16.83 -23.00 -17.50
CA LEU A 23 16.71 -21.62 -17.03
C LEU A 23 15.91 -21.47 -15.73
N PHE A 24 14.73 -22.09 -15.60
CA PHE A 24 13.85 -21.83 -14.46
C PHE A 24 14.42 -22.28 -13.10
N PRO A 25 15.08 -23.44 -12.97
CA PRO A 25 15.79 -23.82 -11.74
C PRO A 25 16.92 -22.84 -11.37
N LEU A 26 17.65 -22.29 -12.36
CA LEU A 26 18.66 -21.27 -12.13
C LEU A 26 18.04 -19.97 -11.60
N LEU A 27 16.98 -19.46 -12.25
CA LEU A 27 16.26 -18.27 -11.78
C LEU A 27 15.72 -18.44 -10.36
N LYS A 28 15.15 -19.61 -10.03
CA LYS A 28 14.71 -19.95 -8.67
C LYS A 28 15.88 -19.95 -7.67
N THR A 29 17.04 -20.49 -8.06
CA THR A 29 18.26 -20.49 -7.23
C THR A 29 18.84 -19.09 -7.02
N LEU A 30 18.57 -18.17 -7.95
CA LEU A 30 18.91 -16.74 -7.85
C LEU A 30 17.83 -15.91 -7.14
N ASN A 31 16.79 -16.53 -6.59
CA ASN A 31 15.61 -15.89 -5.99
C ASN A 31 14.84 -14.94 -6.93
N VAL A 32 14.96 -15.15 -8.25
CA VAL A 32 14.25 -14.39 -9.28
C VAL A 32 12.92 -15.06 -9.58
N GLN A 33 11.82 -14.36 -9.31
CA GLN A 33 10.50 -14.80 -9.75
C GLN A 33 10.40 -14.59 -11.26
N ALA A 34 9.95 -15.62 -11.99
CA ALA A 34 9.91 -15.59 -13.44
C ALA A 34 8.72 -16.38 -13.99
N ALA A 35 8.20 -15.97 -15.14
CA ALA A 35 7.23 -16.75 -15.93
C ALA A 35 7.40 -16.53 -17.44
N LEU A 36 7.05 -17.54 -18.23
CA LEU A 36 7.00 -17.43 -19.69
C LEU A 36 5.83 -16.54 -20.12
N ILE A 37 6.12 -15.66 -21.09
CA ILE A 37 5.17 -14.73 -21.69
C ILE A 37 5.31 -14.76 -23.23
N GLY A 38 4.54 -13.92 -23.93
CA GLY A 38 4.54 -13.83 -25.39
C GLY A 38 4.13 -15.13 -26.10
N ASN A 39 4.50 -15.24 -27.38
CA ASN A 39 4.21 -16.44 -28.18
C ASN A 39 4.74 -17.75 -27.55
N PRO A 40 5.92 -17.80 -26.90
CA PRO A 40 6.39 -18.99 -26.19
C PRO A 40 5.44 -19.46 -25.08
N GLY A 41 4.90 -18.54 -24.27
CA GLY A 41 3.89 -18.85 -23.26
C GLY A 41 2.59 -19.37 -23.88
N LEU A 42 2.07 -18.72 -24.93
CA LEU A 42 0.86 -19.17 -25.63
C LEU A 42 1.05 -20.57 -26.26
N ALA A 43 2.25 -20.90 -26.74
CA ALA A 43 2.55 -22.22 -27.30
C ALA A 43 2.58 -23.36 -26.25
N LEU A 44 2.69 -23.02 -24.95
CA LEU A 44 2.55 -23.99 -23.85
C LEU A 44 1.09 -24.11 -23.38
N LEU A 45 0.35 -23.00 -23.33
CA LEU A 45 -1.06 -22.99 -22.95
C LEU A 45 -1.97 -23.61 -24.03
N TYR A 46 -1.65 -23.39 -25.31
CA TYR A 46 -2.47 -23.79 -26.45
C TYR A 46 -1.65 -24.65 -27.43
N PRO A 47 -1.71 -26.00 -27.30
CA PRO A 47 -1.07 -26.92 -28.24
C PRO A 47 -1.48 -26.62 -29.69
N GLY A 48 -0.49 -26.33 -30.54
CA GLY A 48 -0.72 -25.92 -31.93
C GLY A 48 -0.55 -24.41 -32.19
N HIS A 49 -0.41 -23.57 -31.17
CA HIS A 49 0.07 -22.20 -31.38
C HIS A 49 1.58 -22.22 -31.70
N PRO A 50 2.01 -21.73 -32.88
CA PRO A 50 3.41 -21.74 -33.26
C PRO A 50 4.15 -20.59 -32.61
N ALA A 51 5.32 -20.89 -32.07
CA ALA A 51 6.27 -19.90 -31.61
C ALA A 51 7.65 -20.15 -32.25
N THR A 52 8.43 -19.09 -32.32
CA THR A 52 9.82 -19.06 -32.78
C THR A 52 10.74 -19.84 -31.83
N LYS A 53 12.02 -20.00 -32.20
CA LYS A 53 13.07 -20.60 -31.35
C LYS A 53 13.55 -19.64 -30.24
N GLU A 54 12.60 -18.94 -29.63
CA GLU A 54 12.85 -17.83 -28.70
C GLU A 54 12.04 -18.08 -27.42
N LEU A 55 12.55 -17.63 -26.29
CA LEU A 55 11.82 -17.50 -25.04
C LEU A 55 11.65 -16.02 -24.72
N VAL A 56 10.49 -15.65 -24.20
CA VAL A 56 10.27 -14.34 -23.57
C VAL A 56 9.89 -14.62 -22.12
N VAL A 57 10.65 -14.07 -21.19
CA VAL A 57 10.55 -14.36 -19.76
C VAL A 57 10.28 -13.05 -19.02
N ALA A 58 9.10 -12.93 -18.43
CA ALA A 58 8.81 -11.84 -17.50
C ALA A 58 9.49 -12.15 -16.17
N VAL A 59 10.26 -11.20 -15.62
CA VAL A 59 11.05 -11.37 -14.39
C VAL A 59 10.76 -10.28 -13.36
N ASN A 60 10.73 -10.68 -12.09
CA ASN A 60 10.61 -9.82 -10.93
C ASN A 60 11.63 -10.25 -9.87
N HIS A 61 12.21 -9.30 -9.15
CA HIS A 61 13.22 -9.55 -8.12
C HIS A 61 13.24 -8.41 -7.10
N HIS A 62 13.51 -8.75 -5.83
CA HIS A 62 13.45 -7.79 -4.72
C HIS A 62 14.64 -6.81 -4.68
N ASP A 63 15.82 -7.18 -5.20
CA ASP A 63 16.96 -6.23 -5.35
C ASP A 63 16.67 -5.25 -6.50
N PRO A 64 16.48 -3.94 -6.22
CA PRO A 64 16.20 -2.95 -7.26
C PRO A 64 17.39 -2.75 -8.21
N LEU A 65 18.61 -3.10 -7.78
CA LEU A 65 19.84 -3.01 -8.58
C LEU A 65 20.03 -4.21 -9.53
N LEU A 66 19.16 -5.23 -9.50
CA LEU A 66 19.21 -6.32 -10.47
C LEU A 66 18.65 -5.85 -11.82
N ASN A 67 19.54 -5.45 -12.73
CA ASN A 67 19.26 -5.18 -14.14
C ASN A 67 19.56 -6.42 -15.02
N PHE A 68 19.36 -6.29 -16.34
CA PHE A 68 19.65 -7.35 -17.30
C PHE A 68 21.12 -7.79 -17.23
N GLU A 69 22.07 -6.86 -17.23
CA GLU A 69 23.51 -7.15 -17.26
C GLU A 69 23.93 -7.99 -16.06
N ARG A 70 23.44 -7.63 -14.86
CA ARG A 70 23.73 -8.35 -13.61
C ARG A 70 23.04 -9.71 -13.55
N LEU A 71 21.78 -9.82 -13.98
CA LEU A 71 21.09 -11.10 -14.07
C LEU A 71 21.77 -12.04 -15.08
N ALA A 72 22.15 -11.52 -16.24
CA ALA A 72 22.85 -12.27 -17.28
C ALA A 72 24.20 -12.78 -16.78
N ALA A 73 24.99 -11.93 -16.12
CA ALA A 73 26.24 -12.34 -15.48
C ALA A 73 26.03 -13.43 -14.42
N MET A 74 24.98 -13.33 -13.59
CA MET A 74 24.65 -14.32 -12.56
C MET A 74 24.21 -15.67 -13.15
N ILE A 75 23.50 -15.68 -14.28
CA ILE A 75 23.11 -16.92 -14.99
C ILE A 75 24.34 -17.56 -15.65
N SER A 76 25.09 -16.81 -16.46
CA SER A 76 26.30 -17.34 -17.12
C SER A 76 27.41 -17.75 -16.15
N ALA A 77 27.49 -17.15 -14.95
CA ALA A 77 28.41 -17.59 -13.90
C ALA A 77 27.98 -18.93 -13.25
N LYS A 78 26.68 -19.23 -13.21
CA LYS A 78 26.17 -20.51 -12.71
C LYS A 78 26.21 -21.62 -13.76
N ASP A 79 26.02 -21.28 -15.02
CA ASP A 79 26.00 -22.24 -16.13
C ASP A 79 26.59 -21.63 -17.42
N PRO A 80 27.93 -21.55 -17.52
CA PRO A 80 28.63 -21.05 -18.70
C PRO A 80 28.59 -22.03 -19.88
N SER A 81 28.21 -23.30 -19.64
CA SER A 81 28.07 -24.35 -20.65
C SER A 81 26.92 -24.05 -21.61
N HIS A 82 25.75 -23.69 -21.06
CA HIS A 82 24.53 -23.47 -21.83
C HIS A 82 24.25 -22.00 -22.15
N PHE A 83 24.64 -21.04 -21.29
CA PHE A 83 24.25 -19.64 -21.43
C PHE A 83 25.40 -18.70 -21.77
N SER A 84 25.20 -17.89 -22.82
CA SER A 84 26.12 -16.82 -23.22
C SER A 84 25.37 -15.50 -23.40
N SER A 85 26.02 -14.40 -23.03
CA SER A 85 25.52 -13.04 -23.27
C SER A 85 26.06 -12.54 -24.62
N PRO A 86 25.28 -12.57 -25.72
CA PRO A 86 25.70 -11.98 -26.98
C PRO A 86 25.81 -10.44 -26.83
N PRO A 87 26.60 -9.76 -27.68
CA PRO A 87 26.76 -8.29 -27.66
C PRO A 87 25.53 -7.55 -28.24
N MET A 88 24.31 -8.04 -27.97
CA MET A 88 23.06 -7.54 -28.54
C MET A 88 22.35 -6.52 -27.64
N LYS A 89 21.58 -5.62 -28.26
CA LYS A 89 21.07 -4.39 -27.64
C LYS A 89 19.78 -4.51 -26.81
N ASN A 90 19.18 -5.71 -26.67
CA ASN A 90 17.76 -5.86 -26.35
C ASN A 90 17.45 -6.74 -25.11
N ALA A 91 18.29 -6.71 -24.07
CA ALA A 91 18.14 -7.57 -22.88
C ALA A 91 17.99 -9.07 -23.23
N THR A 92 18.80 -9.54 -24.18
CA THR A 92 18.75 -10.90 -24.72
C THR A 92 19.99 -11.73 -24.36
N MET A 93 19.74 -12.98 -23.95
CA MET A 93 20.73 -14.02 -23.71
C MET A 93 20.58 -15.14 -24.75
N ALA A 94 21.67 -15.85 -25.06
CA ALA A 94 21.64 -17.03 -25.93
C ALA A 94 21.81 -18.30 -25.10
N PHE A 95 20.93 -19.28 -25.32
CA PHE A 95 21.02 -20.64 -24.79
C PHE A 95 21.39 -21.63 -25.90
N GLN A 96 22.29 -22.57 -25.61
CA GLN A 96 22.69 -23.65 -26.53
C GLN A 96 22.85 -24.97 -25.77
N ALA A 97 22.07 -25.97 -26.16
CA ALA A 97 22.17 -27.35 -25.67
C ALA A 97 23.10 -28.15 -26.60
N LYS A 98 24.38 -28.25 -26.25
CA LYS A 98 25.42 -28.95 -27.04
C LYS A 98 25.36 -30.47 -26.87
N GLU A 99 24.78 -30.90 -25.76
CA GLU A 99 24.58 -32.28 -25.31
C GLU A 99 23.40 -33.00 -26.01
N VAL A 100 22.57 -32.27 -26.75
CA VAL A 100 21.42 -32.82 -27.49
C VAL A 100 21.69 -32.73 -29.01
N PRO A 101 22.06 -33.85 -29.69
CA PRO A 101 22.55 -33.83 -31.07
C PRO A 101 21.61 -33.18 -32.09
N GLU A 102 20.30 -33.24 -31.87
CA GLU A 102 19.31 -32.68 -32.79
C GLU A 102 19.25 -31.14 -32.74
N ILE A 103 19.73 -30.52 -31.65
CA ILE A 103 19.68 -29.07 -31.43
C ILE A 103 21.04 -28.41 -31.18
N GLN A 104 22.13 -29.18 -31.12
CA GLN A 104 23.51 -28.69 -30.87
C GLN A 104 23.93 -27.50 -31.75
N SER A 105 23.45 -27.42 -32.99
CA SER A 105 23.78 -26.35 -33.95
C SER A 105 22.85 -25.13 -33.88
N ARG A 106 21.88 -25.11 -32.94
CA ARG A 106 20.84 -24.08 -32.85
C ARG A 106 20.83 -23.41 -31.48
N CYS A 107 21.02 -22.09 -31.46
CA CYS A 107 20.77 -21.27 -30.27
C CYS A 107 19.28 -20.93 -30.12
N CYS A 108 18.79 -20.95 -28.88
CA CYS A 108 17.57 -20.30 -28.43
C CYS A 108 17.91 -18.87 -27.97
N MET A 109 17.16 -17.86 -28.39
CA MET A 109 17.28 -16.52 -27.80
C MET A 109 16.33 -16.41 -26.63
N ILE A 110 16.76 -15.82 -25.52
CA ILE A 110 15.98 -15.60 -24.31
C ILE A 110 15.92 -14.10 -24.07
N GLN A 111 14.74 -13.50 -24.23
CA GLN A 111 14.49 -12.10 -23.94
C GLN A 111 13.92 -11.95 -22.53
N PHE A 112 14.55 -11.11 -21.71
CA PHE A 112 14.07 -10.82 -20.37
C PHE A 112 13.23 -9.53 -20.36
N MET A 113 12.03 -9.61 -19.81
CA MET A 113 11.14 -8.48 -19.57
C MET A 113 11.11 -8.19 -18.07
N PHE A 114 11.87 -7.19 -17.63
CA PHE A 114 11.90 -6.77 -16.23
C PHE A 114 10.64 -5.99 -15.89
N ILE A 115 9.84 -6.50 -14.96
CA ILE A 115 8.52 -5.90 -14.64
C ILE A 115 8.66 -4.51 -14.02
N LYS A 116 9.74 -4.25 -13.28
CA LYS A 116 10.08 -2.91 -12.75
C LYS A 116 10.33 -1.86 -13.85
N ASP A 117 10.72 -2.29 -15.06
CA ASP A 117 11.01 -1.41 -16.19
C ASP A 117 9.76 -1.20 -17.08
N MET A 118 8.63 -1.86 -16.76
CA MET A 118 7.35 -1.73 -17.45
C MET A 118 6.58 -0.49 -16.94
N VAL A 119 6.93 0.68 -17.45
CA VAL A 119 6.31 1.96 -17.01
C VAL A 119 4.83 2.10 -17.43
N ARG A 120 4.36 1.34 -18.44
CA ARG A 120 3.01 1.49 -19.02
C ARG A 120 1.92 0.59 -18.43
N PHE A 121 2.29 -0.50 -17.78
CA PHE A 121 1.39 -1.49 -17.21
C PHE A 121 2.14 -2.33 -16.19
N THR A 122 1.42 -2.93 -15.25
CA THR A 122 2.03 -3.86 -14.27
C THR A 122 1.76 -5.30 -14.68
N ILE A 123 2.64 -6.23 -14.29
CA ILE A 123 2.42 -7.68 -14.40
C ILE A 123 2.53 -8.29 -13.01
N ASP A 124 1.57 -9.14 -12.63
CA ASP A 124 1.60 -9.88 -11.38
C ASP A 124 2.03 -11.35 -11.63
N LEU A 125 3.33 -11.64 -11.47
CA LEU A 125 3.86 -13.00 -11.65
C LEU A 125 3.29 -14.03 -10.67
N ARG A 126 2.61 -13.62 -9.59
CA ARG A 126 1.95 -14.57 -8.67
C ARG A 126 0.75 -15.26 -9.30
N ARG A 127 0.21 -14.67 -10.37
CA ARG A 127 -0.86 -15.25 -11.17
C ARG A 127 -0.34 -16.22 -12.24
N SER A 128 0.98 -16.42 -12.36
CA SER A 128 1.51 -17.44 -13.28
C SER A 128 1.03 -18.84 -12.86
N SER A 129 0.60 -19.63 -13.83
CA SER A 129 0.22 -21.04 -13.66
C SER A 129 1.36 -21.95 -14.13
N VAL A 130 1.36 -23.22 -13.72
CA VAL A 130 2.36 -24.19 -14.18
C VAL A 130 1.83 -24.95 -15.39
N ALA A 131 2.46 -24.78 -16.55
CA ALA A 131 2.16 -25.53 -17.77
C ALA A 131 3.41 -26.30 -18.22
N GLN A 132 3.27 -27.62 -18.40
CA GLN A 132 4.38 -28.52 -18.78
C GLN A 132 5.63 -28.38 -17.88
N THR A 133 5.42 -28.21 -16.56
CA THR A 133 6.42 -27.93 -15.50
C THR A 133 7.01 -26.51 -15.44
N PHE A 134 6.69 -25.61 -16.37
CA PHE A 134 7.19 -24.23 -16.38
C PHE A 134 6.14 -23.24 -15.83
N PRO A 135 6.54 -22.19 -15.09
CA PRO A 135 5.67 -21.06 -14.82
C PRO A 135 5.36 -20.29 -16.11
N VAL A 136 4.07 -20.07 -16.41
CA VAL A 136 3.57 -19.36 -17.59
C VAL A 136 2.51 -18.36 -17.16
N MET A 137 2.56 -17.14 -17.72
CA MET A 137 1.52 -16.14 -17.45
C MET A 137 0.17 -16.59 -18.03
N PRO A 138 -0.99 -16.33 -17.38
CA PRO A 138 -2.28 -16.65 -17.96
C PRO A 138 -2.51 -15.90 -19.26
N ALA A 139 -3.25 -16.51 -20.17
CA ALA A 139 -3.36 -16.03 -21.55
C ALA A 139 -3.83 -14.57 -21.71
N PRO A 140 -4.75 -14.02 -20.87
CA PRO A 140 -5.10 -12.60 -20.92
C PRO A 140 -3.91 -11.66 -20.72
N TRP A 141 -3.02 -11.94 -19.77
CA TRP A 141 -1.80 -11.15 -19.55
C TRP A 141 -0.88 -11.22 -20.75
N ILE A 142 -0.68 -12.41 -21.32
CA ILE A 142 0.17 -12.56 -22.51
C ILE A 142 -0.39 -11.72 -23.67
N PHE A 143 -1.71 -11.76 -23.90
CA PHE A 143 -2.34 -10.98 -24.95
C PHE A 143 -2.23 -9.47 -24.72
N LEU A 144 -2.51 -8.98 -23.51
CA LEU A 144 -2.43 -7.55 -23.21
C LEU A 144 -0.98 -7.03 -23.31
N THR A 145 0.03 -7.83 -22.95
CA THR A 145 1.45 -7.49 -23.20
C THR A 145 1.76 -7.42 -24.70
N LEU A 146 1.32 -8.41 -25.50
CA LEU A 146 1.48 -8.40 -26.96
C LEU A 146 0.71 -7.24 -27.63
N LEU A 147 -0.40 -6.82 -27.04
CA LEU A 147 -1.23 -5.71 -27.50
C LEU A 147 -0.56 -4.36 -27.25
N GLU A 148 0.07 -4.15 -26.08
CA GLU A 148 0.79 -2.91 -25.80
C GLU A 148 2.15 -2.85 -26.52
N GLU A 149 2.85 -3.98 -26.69
CA GLU A 149 4.02 -4.09 -27.58
C GLU A 149 3.64 -3.70 -29.01
N TRP A 150 2.56 -4.30 -29.55
CA TRP A 150 2.01 -3.95 -30.85
C TRP A 150 1.67 -2.46 -30.94
N ALA A 151 0.88 -1.92 -30.01
CA ALA A 151 0.41 -0.53 -30.07
C ALA A 151 1.50 0.53 -29.85
N THR A 152 2.71 0.13 -29.46
CA THR A 152 3.83 1.04 -29.18
C THR A 152 5.06 0.80 -30.06
N GLY A 153 5.02 -0.21 -30.94
CA GLY A 153 6.00 -0.39 -32.01
C GLY A 153 6.08 0.84 -32.91
N GLY A 154 7.30 1.37 -33.09
CA GLY A 154 7.52 2.57 -33.89
C GLY A 154 7.17 2.35 -35.38
N PRO A 155 6.74 3.38 -36.12
CA PRO A 155 6.27 3.26 -37.51
C PRO A 155 7.37 2.90 -38.54
N LYS A 156 8.60 2.61 -38.11
CA LYS A 156 9.79 2.59 -38.97
C LYS A 156 9.94 1.36 -39.86
N GLU A 157 9.27 0.24 -39.55
CA GLU A 157 9.26 -0.94 -40.45
C GLU A 157 7.85 -1.49 -40.68
N ARG A 158 7.22 -1.05 -41.79
CA ARG A 158 5.87 -1.52 -42.20
C ARG A 158 5.80 -3.05 -42.42
N GLY A 159 6.93 -3.71 -42.69
CA GLY A 159 7.03 -5.16 -42.83
C GLY A 159 6.89 -5.89 -41.50
N GLU A 160 7.63 -5.44 -40.48
CA GLU A 160 7.52 -5.98 -39.12
C GLU A 160 6.14 -5.73 -38.52
N TRP A 161 5.58 -4.54 -38.72
CA TRP A 161 4.23 -4.19 -38.22
C TRP A 161 3.16 -5.20 -38.64
N LYS A 162 3.14 -5.63 -39.91
CA LYS A 162 2.21 -6.67 -40.39
C LYS A 162 2.42 -8.01 -39.67
N THR A 163 3.67 -8.35 -39.37
CA THR A 163 4.03 -9.59 -38.67
C THR A 163 3.61 -9.55 -37.20
N VAL A 164 3.85 -8.44 -36.50
CA VAL A 164 3.39 -8.24 -35.11
C VAL A 164 1.87 -8.22 -35.05
N THR A 165 1.20 -7.46 -35.93
CA THR A 165 -0.27 -7.43 -36.05
C THR A 165 -0.83 -8.85 -36.22
N LYS A 166 -0.28 -9.65 -37.14
CA LYS A 166 -0.71 -11.04 -37.36
C LYS A 166 -0.46 -11.95 -36.14
N LYS A 167 0.63 -11.74 -35.38
CA LYS A 167 0.88 -12.45 -34.11
C LYS A 167 -0.18 -12.09 -33.06
N THR A 168 -0.48 -10.81 -32.88
CA THR A 168 -1.46 -10.31 -31.89
C THR A 168 -2.89 -10.75 -32.22
N ILE A 169 -3.31 -10.69 -33.49
CA ILE A 169 -4.62 -11.19 -33.94
C ILE A 169 -4.72 -12.71 -33.73
N ARG A 170 -3.65 -13.45 -34.01
CA ARG A 170 -3.63 -14.90 -33.77
C ARG A 170 -3.75 -15.24 -32.29
N ALA A 171 -3.02 -14.53 -31.42
CA ALA A 171 -3.13 -14.69 -29.97
C ALA A 171 -4.57 -14.46 -29.49
N LEU A 172 -5.19 -13.36 -29.95
CA LEU A 172 -6.59 -13.03 -29.66
C LEU A 172 -7.55 -14.16 -30.09
N GLY A 173 -7.42 -14.66 -31.32
CA GLY A 173 -8.27 -15.74 -31.83
C GLY A 173 -8.13 -17.05 -31.04
N VAL A 174 -6.89 -17.44 -30.71
CA VAL A 174 -6.61 -18.64 -29.89
C VAL A 174 -7.22 -18.52 -28.48
N ILE A 175 -7.08 -17.35 -27.86
CA ILE A 175 -7.60 -17.09 -26.51
C ILE A 175 -9.13 -17.13 -26.48
N CYS A 176 -9.78 -16.44 -27.41
CA CYS A 176 -11.24 -16.43 -27.49
C CYS A 176 -11.82 -17.81 -27.86
N ALA A 177 -11.17 -18.56 -28.75
CA ALA A 177 -11.59 -19.92 -29.10
C ALA A 177 -11.40 -20.93 -27.94
N GLY A 178 -10.43 -20.67 -27.04
CA GLY A 178 -10.15 -21.53 -25.89
C GLY A 178 -11.11 -21.36 -24.71
N GLY A 179 -12.09 -20.44 -24.77
CA GLY A 179 -12.97 -20.13 -23.64
C GLY A 179 -12.17 -19.48 -22.49
N PRO A 180 -11.77 -18.20 -22.62
CA PRO A 180 -10.85 -17.59 -21.67
C PRO A 180 -11.51 -17.38 -20.31
N ASP A 181 -10.71 -17.48 -19.26
CA ASP A 181 -11.14 -17.06 -17.93
C ASP A 181 -11.37 -15.53 -17.94
N TRP A 182 -12.64 -15.14 -17.99
CA TRP A 182 -13.06 -13.75 -18.03
C TRP A 182 -12.81 -13.03 -16.69
N VAL A 183 -12.74 -13.75 -15.56
CA VAL A 183 -12.36 -13.15 -14.27
C VAL A 183 -10.88 -12.77 -14.34
N GLU A 184 -10.02 -13.70 -14.79
CA GLU A 184 -8.60 -13.43 -15.03
C GLU A 184 -8.40 -12.30 -16.06
N PHE A 185 -9.23 -12.24 -17.10
CA PHE A 185 -9.19 -11.19 -18.10
C PHE A 185 -9.52 -9.81 -17.49
N ASN A 186 -10.51 -9.71 -16.61
CA ASN A 186 -10.84 -8.47 -15.90
C ASN A 186 -9.71 -8.01 -14.97
N VAL A 187 -9.07 -8.95 -14.24
CA VAL A 187 -7.90 -8.64 -13.38
C VAL A 187 -6.70 -8.18 -14.21
N ALA A 188 -6.46 -8.81 -15.36
CA ALA A 188 -5.41 -8.40 -16.29
C ALA A 188 -5.72 -6.99 -16.83
N LEU A 189 -6.93 -6.72 -17.33
CA LEU A 189 -7.33 -5.40 -17.84
C LEU A 189 -7.12 -4.25 -16.84
N ALA A 190 -7.41 -4.47 -15.55
CA ALA A 190 -7.17 -3.48 -14.50
C ALA A 190 -5.67 -3.10 -14.32
N SER A 191 -4.76 -3.88 -14.90
CA SER A 191 -3.31 -3.66 -14.84
C SER A 191 -2.75 -2.99 -16.11
N PHE A 192 -3.57 -2.84 -17.17
CA PHE A 192 -3.20 -2.26 -18.47
C PHE A 192 -4.11 -1.05 -18.78
N PRO A 193 -3.75 0.18 -18.33
CA PRO A 193 -4.63 1.35 -18.39
C PRO A 193 -5.03 1.78 -19.81
N HIS A 194 -4.27 1.39 -20.84
CA HIS A 194 -4.54 1.73 -22.24
C HIS A 194 -5.19 0.59 -23.05
N ALA A 195 -5.55 -0.52 -22.40
CA ALA A 195 -6.06 -1.71 -23.09
C ALA A 195 -7.32 -1.43 -23.92
N ARG A 196 -8.20 -0.53 -23.45
CA ARG A 196 -9.43 -0.15 -24.15
C ARG A 196 -9.11 0.55 -25.48
N GLU A 197 -8.24 1.54 -25.45
CA GLU A 197 -7.79 2.29 -26.63
C GLU A 197 -7.06 1.37 -27.60
N ARG A 198 -6.20 0.49 -27.09
CA ARG A 198 -5.45 -0.46 -27.93
C ARG A 198 -6.36 -1.49 -28.60
N LEU A 199 -7.41 -1.96 -27.92
CA LEU A 199 -8.41 -2.85 -28.52
C LEU A 199 -9.19 -2.18 -29.66
N VAL A 200 -9.54 -0.89 -29.51
CA VAL A 200 -10.15 -0.10 -30.60
C VAL A 200 -9.18 0.10 -31.76
N MET A 201 -7.91 0.39 -31.49
CA MET A 201 -6.88 0.47 -32.52
C MET A 201 -6.72 -0.87 -33.28
N LEU A 202 -6.74 -2.01 -32.57
CA LEU A 202 -6.62 -3.34 -33.17
C LEU A 202 -7.83 -3.68 -34.05
N GLU A 203 -9.04 -3.34 -33.60
CA GLU A 203 -10.28 -3.47 -34.39
C GLU A 203 -10.23 -2.65 -35.69
N ALA A 204 -9.68 -1.43 -35.63
CA ALA A 204 -9.49 -0.59 -36.80
C ALA A 204 -8.44 -1.15 -37.79
N ALA A 205 -7.43 -1.87 -37.28
CA ALA A 205 -6.34 -2.45 -38.07
C ALA A 205 -6.73 -3.75 -38.83
N ASP A 206 -7.66 -4.55 -38.29
CA ASP A 206 -8.22 -5.74 -38.97
C ASP A 206 -9.74 -5.81 -38.79
N ARG A 207 -10.45 -4.98 -39.57
CA ARG A 207 -11.89 -4.75 -39.49
C ARG A 207 -12.77 -6.00 -39.58
N VAL A 208 -12.27 -7.10 -40.16
CA VAL A 208 -13.06 -8.31 -40.42
C VAL A 208 -12.72 -9.43 -39.42
N GLY A 209 -11.43 -9.71 -39.16
CA GLY A 209 -11.02 -10.83 -38.31
C GLY A 209 -11.07 -10.55 -36.80
N THR A 210 -10.81 -9.31 -36.37
CA THR A 210 -10.74 -8.98 -34.93
C THR A 210 -12.07 -8.59 -34.32
N ARG A 211 -12.98 -7.99 -35.08
CA ARG A 211 -14.23 -7.39 -34.58
C ARG A 211 -15.04 -8.32 -33.68
N THR A 212 -15.29 -9.56 -34.12
CA THR A 212 -16.03 -10.57 -33.35
C THR A 212 -15.34 -10.91 -32.02
N HIS A 213 -14.00 -10.96 -32.02
CA HIS A 213 -13.22 -11.28 -30.83
C HIS A 213 -13.14 -10.11 -29.85
N VAL A 214 -13.01 -8.87 -30.34
CA VAL A 214 -13.03 -7.65 -29.51
C VAL A 214 -14.43 -7.43 -28.91
N GLU A 215 -15.49 -7.70 -29.68
CA GLU A 215 -16.87 -7.72 -29.16
C GLU A 215 -17.07 -8.79 -28.07
N LEU A 216 -16.48 -9.97 -28.23
CA LEU A 216 -16.53 -11.01 -27.20
C LEU A 216 -15.81 -10.55 -25.92
N ILE A 217 -14.64 -9.91 -26.02
CA ILE A 217 -13.97 -9.32 -24.86
C ILE A 217 -14.86 -8.25 -24.21
N ARG A 218 -15.41 -7.30 -24.98
CA ARG A 218 -16.28 -6.24 -24.45
C ARG A 218 -17.42 -6.84 -23.63
N ARG A 219 -18.20 -7.75 -24.22
CA ARG A 219 -19.40 -8.34 -23.59
C ARG A 219 -19.12 -9.11 -22.30
N ASN A 220 -17.93 -9.66 -22.12
CA ASN A 220 -17.57 -10.48 -20.97
C ASN A 220 -16.62 -9.77 -19.98
N THR A 221 -16.32 -8.47 -20.19
CA THR A 221 -15.40 -7.71 -19.33
C THR A 221 -15.94 -6.32 -18.96
N SER A 222 -15.30 -5.69 -17.98
CA SER A 222 -15.63 -4.35 -17.46
C SER A 222 -15.58 -3.23 -18.50
N ILE A 223 -14.98 -3.46 -19.67
CA ILE A 223 -14.90 -2.51 -20.80
C ILE A 223 -16.30 -2.10 -21.30
N SER A 224 -17.31 -2.97 -21.17
CA SER A 224 -18.64 -2.76 -21.76
C SER A 224 -19.49 -1.64 -21.13
N SER A 225 -19.03 -1.01 -20.05
CA SER A 225 -19.88 -0.21 -19.14
C SER A 225 -19.96 1.30 -19.42
N SER A 226 -19.24 1.86 -20.40
CA SER A 226 -19.02 3.32 -20.49
C SER A 226 -19.12 3.94 -21.89
N SER A 227 -20.15 3.61 -22.68
CA SER A 227 -20.49 4.40 -23.89
C SER A 227 -21.99 4.54 -24.13
N SER A 228 -22.61 5.43 -23.34
CA SER A 228 -23.89 6.07 -23.66
C SER A 228 -23.78 7.58 -23.44
N GLY A 229 -22.91 8.22 -24.22
CA GLY A 229 -22.89 9.68 -24.38
C GLY A 229 -23.71 10.05 -25.63
N PRO A 230 -24.52 11.12 -25.62
CA PRO A 230 -25.41 11.45 -26.73
C PRO A 230 -24.62 11.99 -27.92
N SER A 231 -24.57 11.21 -29.02
CA SER A 231 -24.15 11.74 -30.32
C SER A 231 -25.36 12.41 -30.98
N GLY A 232 -25.16 13.66 -31.43
CA GLY A 232 -26.25 14.53 -31.89
C GLY A 232 -26.90 14.14 -33.21
N ASP A 233 -28.01 14.82 -33.48
CA ASP A 233 -28.93 14.56 -34.59
C ASP A 233 -28.26 14.52 -35.98
N THR A 234 -28.67 13.55 -36.78
CA THR A 234 -28.68 13.69 -38.24
C THR A 234 -29.97 13.07 -38.76
N LEU A 235 -30.87 13.94 -39.20
CA LEU A 235 -32.19 13.59 -39.74
C LEU A 235 -32.08 12.57 -40.89
N GLN A 236 -32.58 11.35 -40.68
CA GLN A 236 -32.97 10.48 -41.79
C GLN A 236 -34.38 9.92 -41.59
N ARG A 237 -35.12 9.93 -42.70
CA ARG A 237 -36.59 9.87 -42.78
C ARG A 237 -37.10 8.45 -42.51
N SER A 238 -37.98 8.30 -41.51
CA SER A 238 -38.69 7.05 -41.22
C SER A 238 -40.00 6.94 -42.00
N PRO A 239 -40.36 5.75 -42.49
CA PRO A 239 -41.73 5.29 -42.55
C PRO A 239 -42.02 4.30 -41.40
N GLN A 240 -43.08 4.60 -40.64
CA GLN A 240 -43.95 3.72 -39.85
C GLN A 240 -43.55 2.23 -39.69
N SER A 241 -43.39 1.74 -38.45
CA SER A 241 -44.41 0.85 -37.83
C SER A 241 -44.12 0.50 -36.36
N THR A 242 -45.21 0.27 -35.63
CA THR A 242 -45.42 -0.41 -34.32
C THR A 242 -44.24 -0.81 -33.40
N ALA A 243 -44.38 -0.45 -32.12
CA ALA A 243 -43.49 -0.82 -31.02
C ALA A 243 -43.66 -2.29 -30.55
N PRO A 244 -42.56 -2.99 -30.17
CA PRO A 244 -42.60 -4.28 -29.49
C PRO A 244 -42.43 -4.15 -27.96
N GLN A 245 -43.09 -5.03 -27.20
CA GLN A 245 -42.77 -5.27 -25.79
C GLN A 245 -41.40 -5.95 -25.65
N LYS A 246 -40.74 -5.74 -24.50
CA LYS A 246 -39.52 -6.46 -24.11
C LYS A 246 -39.84 -7.58 -23.11
N VAL A 247 -38.99 -8.59 -23.16
CA VAL A 247 -39.01 -9.86 -22.41
C VAL A 247 -38.75 -9.65 -20.89
N PRO A 248 -39.35 -10.47 -20.00
CA PRO A 248 -38.99 -10.53 -18.57
C PRO A 248 -37.85 -11.53 -18.29
N ASP A 249 -37.10 -11.32 -17.22
CA ASP A 249 -36.05 -12.25 -16.77
C ASP A 249 -36.45 -13.08 -15.54
N ALA A 250 -35.96 -14.34 -15.57
CA ALA A 250 -35.58 -15.25 -14.49
C ALA A 250 -36.44 -15.40 -13.21
N GLN A 251 -36.85 -16.65 -12.98
CA GLN A 251 -37.32 -17.19 -11.71
C GLN A 251 -36.18 -17.37 -10.69
N SER A 252 -36.50 -17.34 -9.40
CA SER A 252 -35.66 -17.90 -8.32
C SER A 252 -36.44 -18.97 -7.55
N TYR A 253 -35.78 -20.09 -7.27
CA TYR A 253 -36.36 -21.25 -6.60
C TYR A 253 -36.51 -21.02 -5.09
N SER A 254 -37.59 -21.57 -4.51
CA SER A 254 -37.73 -21.71 -3.06
C SER A 254 -37.33 -23.13 -2.62
N SER A 255 -36.48 -23.23 -1.61
CA SER A 255 -36.23 -24.47 -0.87
C SER A 255 -36.53 -24.24 0.61
N ILE A 256 -37.46 -25.04 1.14
CA ILE A 256 -37.93 -24.98 2.52
C ILE A 256 -36.98 -25.82 3.40
N LEU A 257 -36.50 -25.26 4.51
CA LEU A 257 -36.05 -26.06 5.64
C LEU A 257 -36.42 -25.37 6.96
N THR A 258 -36.97 -26.14 7.88
CA THR A 258 -37.54 -25.69 9.16
C THR A 258 -36.50 -25.71 10.28
N HIS A 259 -36.54 -24.72 11.18
CA HIS A 259 -35.85 -24.75 12.46
C HIS A 259 -36.78 -24.35 13.62
N PRO A 260 -36.63 -24.94 14.82
CA PRO A 260 -37.55 -24.75 15.93
C PRO A 260 -37.26 -23.48 16.73
N THR A 261 -38.31 -22.92 17.32
CA THR A 261 -38.25 -21.75 18.21
C THR A 261 -37.83 -22.18 19.62
N ALA A 262 -36.78 -21.56 20.17
CA ALA A 262 -36.40 -21.72 21.58
C ALA A 262 -36.40 -20.34 22.27
N SER A 263 -37.32 -20.17 23.21
CA SER A 263 -37.45 -18.97 24.04
C SER A 263 -36.62 -19.12 25.31
N HIS A 264 -35.77 -18.12 25.62
CA HIS A 264 -35.07 -18.05 26.90
C HIS A 264 -35.39 -16.75 27.63
N SER A 265 -35.96 -16.91 28.82
CA SER A 265 -36.28 -15.85 29.78
C SER A 265 -35.07 -15.49 30.66
N LEU A 266 -34.95 -14.21 30.97
CA LEU A 266 -34.00 -13.65 31.94
C LEU A 266 -34.31 -14.07 33.38
N PRO A 267 -33.30 -14.30 34.23
CA PRO A 267 -33.41 -14.19 35.68
C PRO A 267 -32.63 -12.99 36.25
N SER A 268 -33.20 -12.39 37.31
CA SER A 268 -32.65 -11.26 38.08
C SER A 268 -31.46 -11.64 38.97
N PRO A 269 -30.63 -10.67 39.43
CA PRO A 269 -29.40 -10.99 40.15
C PRO A 269 -29.64 -11.36 41.63
N VAL A 270 -28.96 -12.40 42.11
CA VAL A 270 -28.90 -12.79 43.52
C VAL A 270 -27.53 -12.40 44.10
N THR A 271 -27.55 -11.76 45.26
CA THR A 271 -26.38 -11.37 46.04
C THR A 271 -25.78 -12.56 46.79
N SER A 272 -24.51 -12.89 46.53
CA SER A 272 -23.76 -13.90 47.28
C SER A 272 -22.75 -13.25 48.24
N LYS A 273 -22.84 -13.62 49.53
CA LYS A 273 -21.93 -13.16 50.58
C LYS A 273 -20.58 -13.86 50.49
N VAL A 274 -19.51 -13.12 50.79
CA VAL A 274 -18.16 -13.66 51.01
C VAL A 274 -18.16 -14.57 52.24
N THR A 275 -17.60 -15.78 52.10
CA THR A 275 -17.22 -16.66 53.22
C THR A 275 -15.78 -17.12 53.00
N ASN A 276 -15.08 -17.47 54.09
CA ASN A 276 -13.62 -17.39 54.21
C ASN A 276 -13.00 -18.77 54.56
N ILE A 277 -11.70 -18.96 54.26
CA ILE A 277 -10.77 -19.97 54.85
C ILE A 277 -10.96 -21.45 54.34
N PRO A 278 -9.94 -22.36 54.31
CA PRO A 278 -8.49 -22.24 54.59
C PRO A 278 -7.53 -22.63 53.45
N MET A 279 -6.23 -22.43 53.71
CA MET A 279 -5.09 -23.08 53.02
C MET A 279 -5.15 -24.62 53.08
N ALA A 280 -4.58 -25.32 52.08
CA ALA A 280 -3.33 -26.09 52.27
C ALA A 280 -2.90 -26.93 51.04
N GLN A 281 -1.63 -27.35 51.09
CA GLN A 281 -0.98 -28.47 50.42
C GLN A 281 -0.33 -28.27 49.03
N SER A 282 0.98 -28.51 49.04
CA SER A 282 1.95 -28.57 47.95
C SER A 282 1.90 -29.90 47.19
N VAL A 283 2.15 -29.86 45.87
CA VAL A 283 2.39 -31.04 45.02
C VAL A 283 3.68 -30.78 44.20
N PRO A 284 4.60 -31.77 44.07
CA PRO A 284 5.95 -31.56 43.53
C PRO A 284 6.02 -31.48 41.98
N PRO A 285 7.15 -31.02 41.41
CA PRO A 285 7.31 -30.84 39.96
C PRO A 285 7.50 -32.17 39.20
N PRO A 286 7.07 -32.26 37.93
CA PRO A 286 7.27 -33.45 37.10
C PRO A 286 8.71 -33.59 36.61
N LEU A 287 9.16 -34.84 36.52
CA LEU A 287 10.50 -35.25 36.13
C LEU A 287 10.83 -34.97 34.65
N ILE A 288 12.09 -34.59 34.41
CA ILE A 288 12.65 -34.47 33.06
C ILE A 288 12.97 -35.88 32.54
N TYR A 289 12.26 -36.32 31.50
CA TYR A 289 12.68 -37.47 30.70
C TYR A 289 13.48 -36.99 29.48
N SER A 290 14.77 -37.32 29.48
CA SER A 290 15.66 -37.12 28.34
C SER A 290 15.54 -38.30 27.39
N THR A 291 15.07 -38.07 26.17
CA THR A 291 15.03 -39.09 25.11
C THR A 291 15.93 -38.69 23.95
N THR A 292 17.06 -39.38 23.84
CA THR A 292 17.93 -39.37 22.65
C THR A 292 17.21 -39.99 21.45
N PRO A 293 17.24 -39.36 20.26
CA PRO A 293 16.74 -39.99 19.04
C PRO A 293 17.78 -40.99 18.47
N PRO A 294 17.36 -42.14 17.92
CA PRO A 294 18.25 -43.10 17.29
C PRO A 294 18.65 -42.66 15.88
N ALA A 295 19.82 -43.12 15.43
CA ALA A 295 20.30 -43.00 14.06
C ALA A 295 19.78 -44.13 13.15
N PHE A 296 20.04 -44.00 11.83
CA PHE A 296 19.65 -44.91 10.73
C PHE A 296 18.15 -44.86 10.37
N SER A 297 17.74 -44.76 9.10
CA SER A 297 18.19 -45.58 7.97
C SER A 297 17.99 -44.91 6.60
N SER A 298 18.71 -45.39 5.59
CA SER A 298 18.62 -44.99 4.19
C SER A 298 17.33 -45.46 3.50
N MET A 299 16.69 -44.57 2.74
CA MET A 299 15.61 -44.93 1.81
C MET A 299 16.16 -45.61 0.55
N PRO A 300 15.57 -46.72 0.07
CA PRO A 300 15.99 -47.38 -1.16
C PRO A 300 15.44 -46.71 -2.42
N TYR A 301 16.20 -46.88 -3.51
CA TYR A 301 15.93 -46.40 -4.86
C TYR A 301 14.75 -47.15 -5.50
N ILE A 302 13.80 -46.44 -6.13
CA ILE A 302 12.69 -47.04 -6.91
C ILE A 302 12.89 -46.71 -8.39
N PRO A 303 13.05 -47.69 -9.29
CA PRO A 303 13.18 -47.47 -10.73
C PRO A 303 11.80 -47.27 -11.41
N PRO A 304 11.74 -46.59 -12.56
CA PRO A 304 10.49 -46.32 -13.27
C PRO A 304 9.97 -47.53 -14.05
N LEU A 305 8.67 -47.79 -13.98
CA LEU A 305 7.97 -48.79 -14.81
C LEU A 305 7.41 -48.17 -16.10
N SER A 306 7.57 -48.89 -17.20
CA SER A 306 7.11 -48.51 -18.54
C SER A 306 5.68 -48.97 -18.84
N ALA A 307 5.05 -48.23 -19.76
CA ALA A 307 4.01 -48.67 -20.71
C ALA A 307 2.67 -49.23 -20.18
N GLY A 308 1.58 -48.51 -20.47
CA GLY A 308 0.21 -49.00 -20.37
C GLY A 308 -0.76 -48.10 -21.15
N VAL A 309 -1.16 -48.51 -22.35
CA VAL A 309 -2.14 -47.81 -23.21
C VAL A 309 -3.57 -48.31 -22.92
N PRO A 310 -4.56 -47.45 -22.67
CA PRO A 310 -5.97 -47.80 -22.79
C PRO A 310 -6.57 -47.34 -24.13
N ARG A 311 -7.53 -48.11 -24.65
CA ARG A 311 -8.18 -47.92 -25.95
C ARG A 311 -9.27 -46.82 -25.94
N VAL A 312 -9.49 -46.25 -27.11
CA VAL A 312 -10.65 -45.40 -27.45
C VAL A 312 -11.93 -46.24 -27.51
N VAL A 313 -13.05 -45.68 -27.05
CA VAL A 313 -14.41 -46.16 -27.34
C VAL A 313 -15.27 -44.98 -27.78
N ASP A 314 -15.84 -45.09 -28.99
CA ASP A 314 -16.74 -44.11 -29.60
C ASP A 314 -18.15 -44.15 -29.00
N ARG A 315 -18.79 -42.99 -28.80
CA ARG A 315 -20.26 -42.82 -28.81
C ARG A 315 -20.67 -41.41 -29.26
N SER A 316 -21.61 -41.36 -30.20
CA SER A 316 -22.20 -40.14 -30.79
C SER A 316 -23.51 -39.75 -30.06
N PRO A 317 -24.02 -38.49 -30.16
CA PRO A 317 -25.18 -38.02 -29.41
C PRO A 317 -26.47 -37.90 -30.25
N ASP A 318 -27.64 -37.91 -29.59
CA ASP A 318 -28.96 -37.73 -30.23
C ASP A 318 -29.85 -36.65 -29.57
N ALA A 319 -30.41 -35.82 -30.47
CA ALA A 319 -31.72 -35.16 -30.53
C ALA A 319 -32.40 -34.43 -29.33
N ILE A 320 -32.96 -33.26 -29.66
CA ILE A 320 -33.93 -32.43 -28.91
C ILE A 320 -35.29 -32.46 -29.64
N PRO A 321 -36.44 -32.30 -28.94
CA PRO A 321 -37.60 -31.64 -29.56
C PRO A 321 -38.28 -30.53 -28.69
N THR A 322 -39.13 -29.74 -29.35
CA THR A 322 -39.77 -28.50 -28.88
C THR A 322 -41.30 -28.59 -28.83
N ARG A 323 -42.01 -27.69 -28.10
CA ARG A 323 -43.15 -26.82 -28.60
C ARG A 323 -43.99 -26.07 -27.52
N TYR A 324 -44.72 -25.05 -28.00
CA TYR A 324 -45.72 -24.17 -27.35
C TYR A 324 -47.19 -24.71 -27.45
N PHE A 325 -48.33 -24.12 -27.00
CA PHE A 325 -48.71 -22.81 -26.39
C PHE A 325 -50.13 -22.87 -25.74
N ALA A 326 -50.58 -21.77 -25.07
CA ALA A 326 -51.97 -21.24 -24.99
C ALA A 326 -53.05 -21.98 -24.12
N SER A 327 -54.13 -21.36 -23.57
CA SER A 327 -54.50 -19.94 -23.27
C SER A 327 -55.82 -19.81 -22.45
N HIS A 328 -56.14 -18.57 -21.96
CA HIS A 328 -57.42 -18.07 -21.34
C HIS A 328 -57.72 -18.50 -19.86
N SER A 329 -58.41 -17.75 -18.96
CA SER A 329 -59.40 -16.63 -19.07
C SER A 329 -59.36 -15.61 -17.88
N LEU A 330 -60.13 -14.51 -18.00
CA LEU A 330 -60.39 -13.36 -17.05
C LEU A 330 -61.43 -13.70 -15.92
N PRO A 331 -62.01 -12.77 -15.09
CA PRO A 331 -61.75 -11.34 -14.74
C PRO A 331 -61.82 -10.96 -13.21
N ASN A 332 -61.41 -9.72 -12.80
CA ASN A 332 -62.26 -8.68 -12.13
C ASN A 332 -61.53 -7.49 -11.46
N LYS A 333 -62.30 -6.45 -11.07
CA LYS A 333 -61.93 -5.05 -10.74
C LYS A 333 -61.56 -4.74 -9.26
N PRO A 334 -61.00 -3.54 -8.95
CA PRO A 334 -60.33 -3.21 -7.68
C PRO A 334 -61.16 -2.37 -6.67
N SER A 335 -60.59 -2.14 -5.48
CA SER A 335 -61.08 -1.21 -4.43
C SER A 335 -59.93 -0.41 -3.76
N ILE A 336 -60.28 0.69 -3.07
CA ILE A 336 -59.41 1.82 -2.69
C ILE A 336 -59.14 1.86 -1.16
N SER A 337 -57.93 2.28 -0.73
CA SER A 337 -57.64 2.96 0.56
C SER A 337 -56.20 3.52 0.51
N THR A 338 -55.88 4.83 0.59
CA THR A 338 -56.08 5.88 1.62
C THR A 338 -54.95 5.95 2.68
N ALA A 339 -54.09 6.96 2.45
CA ALA A 339 -53.19 7.74 3.32
C ALA A 339 -52.85 7.34 4.79
N ALA A 340 -51.57 7.53 5.13
CA ALA A 340 -51.15 8.15 6.39
C ALA A 340 -49.87 8.99 6.19
N SER A 341 -49.75 10.12 6.91
CA SER A 341 -48.63 11.07 6.85
C SER A 341 -47.69 10.90 8.04
N THR A 342 -46.42 11.28 7.93
CA THR A 342 -45.48 11.32 9.08
C THR A 342 -44.51 12.51 8.97
N ALA A 343 -44.14 13.06 10.12
CA ALA A 343 -43.69 14.44 10.29
C ALA A 343 -42.28 14.77 9.75
N ILE A 344 -42.11 16.04 9.35
CA ILE A 344 -40.85 16.64 8.93
C ILE A 344 -40.06 17.11 10.16
N GLY A 345 -38.82 16.61 10.31
CA GLY A 345 -37.86 17.07 11.33
C GLY A 345 -37.15 18.38 10.95
N PRO A 346 -36.45 19.04 11.91
CA PRO A 346 -35.89 20.38 11.69
C PRO A 346 -34.70 20.39 10.72
N VAL A 347 -34.72 21.35 9.79
CA VAL A 347 -33.67 21.56 8.77
C VAL A 347 -32.35 22.01 9.42
N PRO A 348 -31.20 21.37 9.11
CA PRO A 348 -29.89 21.84 9.57
C PRO A 348 -29.54 23.22 8.99
N ARG A 349 -28.98 24.12 9.82
CA ARG A 349 -28.45 25.40 9.33
C ARG A 349 -27.09 25.18 8.66
N PRO A 350 -26.79 25.82 7.51
CA PRO A 350 -25.51 25.66 6.82
C PRO A 350 -24.34 26.21 7.65
N ILE A 351 -23.21 25.51 7.60
CA ILE A 351 -21.96 25.89 8.29
C ILE A 351 -21.23 26.96 7.45
N PRO A 352 -20.65 28.03 8.05
CA PRO A 352 -20.00 29.10 7.30
C PRO A 352 -18.68 28.66 6.66
N VAL A 353 -18.39 29.24 5.49
CA VAL A 353 -17.07 29.21 4.84
C VAL A 353 -15.98 29.68 5.81
N ALA A 354 -14.82 29.00 5.82
CA ALA A 354 -13.72 29.31 6.72
C ALA A 354 -13.27 30.77 6.61
N SER A 355 -13.53 31.55 7.65
CA SER A 355 -13.36 32.99 7.63
C SER A 355 -11.92 33.45 7.84
N ALA A 356 -11.67 34.72 7.52
CA ALA A 356 -10.38 35.37 7.74
C ALA A 356 -9.90 35.32 9.20
N ALA A 357 -10.81 35.16 10.16
CA ALA A 357 -10.48 35.00 11.57
C ALA A 357 -9.86 33.63 11.88
N TYR A 358 -10.50 32.53 11.44
CA TYR A 358 -9.95 31.18 11.57
C TYR A 358 -8.68 31.01 10.74
N ALA A 359 -8.65 31.55 9.52
CA ALA A 359 -7.47 31.52 8.66
C ALA A 359 -6.26 32.21 9.31
N LEU A 360 -6.46 33.34 9.99
CA LEU A 360 -5.38 34.00 10.74
C LEU A 360 -4.89 33.14 11.91
N LEU A 361 -5.77 32.61 12.76
CA LEU A 361 -5.34 31.80 13.90
C LEU A 361 -4.65 30.49 13.49
N MET A 362 -5.15 29.80 12.46
CA MET A 362 -4.47 28.63 11.89
C MET A 362 -3.06 28.94 11.36
N ARG A 363 -2.87 30.09 10.70
CA ARG A 363 -1.54 30.51 10.21
C ARG A 363 -0.62 30.96 11.32
N LEU A 364 -1.16 31.57 12.37
CA LEU A 364 -0.42 32.00 13.55
C LEU A 364 0.11 30.79 14.34
N ASP A 365 -0.74 29.78 14.55
CA ASP A 365 -0.40 28.53 15.21
C ASP A 365 0.64 27.71 14.43
N ALA A 366 0.45 27.60 13.10
CA ALA A 366 1.40 26.94 12.21
C ALA A 366 2.77 27.65 12.18
N TRP A 367 2.79 28.98 12.09
CA TRP A 367 4.03 29.76 12.13
C TRP A 367 4.75 29.58 13.48
N ALA A 368 4.03 29.74 14.60
CA ALA A 368 4.59 29.61 15.96
C ALA A 368 5.05 28.19 16.32
N SER A 369 4.63 27.18 15.56
CA SER A 369 5.01 25.76 15.72
C SER A 369 6.10 25.31 14.73
N SER A 370 6.38 26.10 13.69
CA SER A 370 7.38 25.80 12.67
C SER A 370 8.75 26.42 12.99
N LEU A 371 9.84 25.82 12.49
CA LEU A 371 11.07 26.57 12.24
C LEU A 371 10.73 27.67 11.22
N GLU A 372 11.04 28.93 11.53
CA GLU A 372 10.50 30.13 10.87
C GLU A 372 10.84 30.21 9.36
N THR A 373 10.09 29.49 8.52
CA THR A 373 10.28 29.55 7.06
C THR A 373 9.67 30.80 6.46
N GLU A 374 10.33 31.42 5.49
CA GLU A 374 9.83 32.64 4.82
C GLU A 374 8.42 32.43 4.24
N ARG A 375 8.13 31.24 3.68
CA ARG A 375 6.81 30.86 3.17
C ARG A 375 5.72 30.84 4.25
N SER A 376 6.03 30.38 5.46
CA SER A 376 5.08 30.41 6.60
C SER A 376 4.79 31.85 7.05
N ARG A 377 5.83 32.69 7.02
CA ARG A 377 5.83 34.11 7.36
C ARG A 377 5.00 34.94 6.37
N GLU A 378 5.18 34.75 5.06
CA GLU A 378 4.34 35.36 4.03
C GLU A 378 2.86 34.97 4.17
N ALA A 379 2.58 33.68 4.39
CA ALA A 379 1.22 33.18 4.56
C ALA A 379 0.52 33.79 5.80
N LEU A 380 1.25 33.96 6.91
CA LEU A 380 0.76 34.63 8.11
C LEU A 380 0.52 36.13 7.87
N LEU A 381 1.45 36.83 7.22
CA LEU A 381 1.29 38.25 6.88
C LEU A 381 0.09 38.50 5.95
N SER A 382 -0.14 37.61 4.98
CA SER A 382 -1.30 37.65 4.08
C SER A 382 -2.63 37.42 4.83
N ALA A 383 -2.68 36.41 5.71
CA ALA A 383 -3.85 36.16 6.55
C ALA A 383 -4.14 37.34 7.51
N TRP A 384 -3.09 37.93 8.09
CA TRP A 384 -3.18 39.11 8.95
C TRP A 384 -3.72 40.34 8.19
N ALA A 385 -3.20 40.61 6.99
CA ALA A 385 -3.71 41.68 6.15
C ALA A 385 -5.20 41.47 5.78
N THR A 386 -5.58 40.24 5.47
CA THR A 386 -6.96 39.85 5.11
C THR A 386 -7.92 40.01 6.30
N PHE A 387 -7.55 39.52 7.48
CA PHE A 387 -8.34 39.69 8.70
C PHE A 387 -8.61 41.17 9.02
N PHE A 388 -7.59 42.03 8.94
CA PHE A 388 -7.74 43.46 9.22
C PHE A 388 -8.52 44.25 8.17
N LYS A 389 -8.74 43.71 6.95
CA LYS A 389 -9.71 44.26 5.99
C LYS A 389 -11.15 43.99 6.48
N GLY A 390 -11.46 42.76 6.89
CA GLY A 390 -12.81 42.35 7.31
C GLY A 390 -13.23 42.79 8.72
N LYS A 391 -12.30 42.87 9.68
CA LYS A 391 -12.53 43.33 11.08
C LYS A 391 -13.65 42.58 11.83
N ASN A 392 -13.93 41.32 11.51
CA ASN A 392 -14.98 40.54 12.19
C ASN A 392 -14.51 40.05 13.58
N TRP A 393 -14.59 40.95 14.58
CA TRP A 393 -14.13 40.70 15.95
C TRP A 393 -14.95 39.64 16.67
N THR A 394 -16.26 39.59 16.46
CA THR A 394 -17.16 38.59 17.05
C THR A 394 -16.75 37.18 16.65
N GLU A 395 -16.44 37.00 15.37
CA GLU A 395 -15.98 35.73 14.83
C GLU A 395 -14.56 35.36 15.28
N PHE A 396 -13.67 36.34 15.40
CA PHE A 396 -12.34 36.13 15.99
C PHE A 396 -12.44 35.67 17.46
N ASN A 397 -13.35 36.24 18.25
CA ASN A 397 -13.63 35.78 19.61
C ASN A 397 -14.23 34.37 19.65
N HIS A 398 -15.01 33.99 18.64
CA HIS A 398 -15.49 32.61 18.52
C HIS A 398 -14.35 31.64 18.16
N ALA A 399 -13.47 32.04 17.23
CA ALA A 399 -12.32 31.26 16.80
C ALA A 399 -11.27 31.09 17.91
N LEU A 400 -11.01 32.12 18.73
CA LEU A 400 -10.07 32.08 19.86
C LEU A 400 -10.37 30.98 20.89
N LYS A 401 -11.62 30.50 21.00
CA LYS A 401 -11.98 29.36 21.86
C LYS A 401 -11.25 28.07 21.47
N TRP A 402 -10.77 27.97 20.24
CA TRP A 402 -10.08 26.81 19.67
C TRP A 402 -8.55 26.94 19.67
N PHE A 403 -8.00 28.10 20.06
CA PHE A 403 -6.57 28.40 20.05
C PHE A 403 -6.15 28.99 21.41
N PRO A 404 -6.02 28.16 22.48
CA PRO A 404 -5.71 28.66 23.83
C PRO A 404 -4.37 29.41 23.90
N ASP A 405 -3.39 29.00 23.10
CA ASP A 405 -2.05 29.61 23.05
C ASP A 405 -2.01 30.92 22.23
N ALA A 406 -3.11 31.32 21.59
CA ALA A 406 -3.14 32.47 20.65
C ALA A 406 -2.60 33.77 21.25
N ASN A 407 -2.71 33.96 22.57
CA ASN A 407 -2.17 35.12 23.27
C ASN A 407 -0.62 35.11 23.24
N GLN A 408 0.01 34.00 23.65
CA GLN A 408 1.46 33.82 23.60
C GLN A 408 1.98 33.85 22.16
N GLN A 409 1.23 33.30 21.21
CA GLN A 409 1.58 33.34 19.79
C GLN A 409 1.48 34.75 19.21
N LEU A 410 0.49 35.57 19.61
CA LEU A 410 0.40 36.98 19.26
C LEU A 410 1.53 37.81 19.87
N ASP A 411 1.99 37.48 21.08
CA ASP A 411 3.15 38.12 21.70
C ASP A 411 4.45 37.81 20.93
N LYS A 412 4.68 36.53 20.58
CA LYS A 412 5.78 36.09 19.70
C LYS A 412 5.71 36.79 18.34
N PHE A 413 4.53 36.85 17.72
CA PHE A 413 4.32 37.52 16.43
C PHE A 413 4.53 39.03 16.52
N GLN A 414 4.19 39.68 17.64
CA GLN A 414 4.52 41.09 17.85
C GLN A 414 6.03 41.32 17.99
N ALA A 415 6.75 40.39 18.63
CA ALA A 415 8.20 40.47 18.80
C ALA A 415 8.96 40.25 17.48
N ALA A 416 8.55 39.26 16.67
CA ALA A 416 9.17 38.97 15.37
C ALA A 416 8.85 40.03 14.28
N PHE A 417 7.75 40.78 14.42
CA PHE A 417 7.34 41.78 13.43
C PHE A 417 7.14 43.17 14.07
N PRO A 418 8.21 43.81 14.59
CA PRO A 418 8.10 45.10 15.28
C PRO A 418 7.63 46.25 14.36
N LEU A 419 7.78 46.09 13.04
CA LEU A 419 7.30 47.01 12.01
C LEU A 419 5.78 46.91 11.76
N LEU A 420 5.13 45.82 12.16
CA LEU A 420 3.66 45.77 12.14
C LEU A 420 3.12 46.72 13.21
N SER A 421 2.32 47.69 12.77
CA SER A 421 1.80 48.76 13.62
C SER A 421 1.30 48.25 14.98
N ARG A 422 1.93 48.71 16.08
CA ARG A 422 1.51 48.44 17.47
C ARG A 422 0.02 48.73 17.70
N LYS A 423 -0.58 49.66 16.91
CA LYS A 423 -2.02 49.98 16.90
C LYS A 423 -2.91 48.80 16.46
N LYS A 424 -2.44 47.92 15.56
CA LYS A 424 -3.14 46.70 15.13
C LYS A 424 -3.15 45.64 16.23
N PHE A 425 -1.99 45.35 16.84
CA PHE A 425 -1.91 44.45 17.99
C PHE A 425 -2.71 44.95 19.20
N ARG A 426 -2.65 46.26 19.51
CA ARG A 426 -3.51 46.87 20.53
C ARG A 426 -4.99 46.66 20.21
N ARG A 427 -5.42 46.87 18.95
CA ARG A 427 -6.81 46.60 18.50
C ARG A 427 -7.24 45.15 18.69
N ILE A 428 -6.37 44.16 18.43
CA ILE A 428 -6.70 42.76 18.75
C ILE A 428 -6.93 42.62 20.25
N ARG A 429 -5.96 43.01 21.09
CA ARG A 429 -6.08 42.83 22.54
C ARG A 429 -7.26 43.59 23.16
N THR A 430 -7.64 44.78 22.65
CA THR A 430 -8.80 45.54 23.15
C THR A 430 -10.15 45.05 22.66
N ASN A 431 -10.22 44.46 21.47
CA ASN A 431 -11.49 44.07 20.83
C ASN A 431 -11.79 42.57 20.99
N THR A 432 -11.00 41.85 21.80
CA THR A 432 -11.12 40.41 21.96
C THR A 432 -11.07 39.97 23.41
N THR A 433 -11.56 38.76 23.69
CA THR A 433 -11.54 38.15 25.04
C THR A 433 -10.14 37.79 25.54
N ILE A 434 -9.10 38.11 24.77
CA ILE A 434 -7.69 37.90 25.10
C ILE A 434 -7.28 38.67 26.38
N ALA A 435 -7.79 39.89 26.57
CA ALA A 435 -7.50 40.68 27.76
C ALA A 435 -8.12 40.10 29.03
N SER A 436 -9.33 39.54 28.95
CA SER A 436 -10.00 38.92 30.11
C SER A 436 -9.43 37.54 30.48
N GLN A 437 -8.75 36.86 29.56
CA GLN A 437 -7.99 35.64 29.86
C GLN A 437 -6.78 35.91 30.78
N GLN A 438 -6.07 37.04 30.61
CA GLN A 438 -4.95 37.41 31.50
C GLN A 438 -5.42 37.70 32.93
N LEU A 439 -6.58 38.33 33.11
CA LEU A 439 -7.13 38.64 34.43
C LEU A 439 -7.52 37.38 35.22
N LYS A 440 -8.08 36.35 34.56
CA LYS A 440 -8.38 35.07 35.22
C LYS A 440 -7.12 34.33 35.68
N ALA A 441 -6.11 34.23 34.82
CA ALA A 441 -4.84 33.57 35.16
C ALA A 441 -4.11 34.23 36.34
N GLY A 442 -4.34 35.53 36.60
CA GLY A 442 -3.80 36.24 37.76
C GLY A 442 -4.57 36.03 39.06
N GLN A 443 -5.89 35.77 39.02
CA GLN A 443 -6.72 35.62 40.22
C GLN A 443 -6.59 34.24 40.86
N ASP A 444 -6.39 33.18 40.07
CA ASP A 444 -6.27 31.80 40.58
C ASP A 444 -4.90 31.50 41.25
N SER A 445 -3.98 32.47 41.30
CA SER A 445 -2.60 32.31 41.81
C SER A 445 -2.38 32.81 43.25
N VAL A 446 -3.41 33.33 43.93
CA VAL A 446 -3.29 33.86 45.31
C VAL A 446 -3.93 32.92 46.34
N ALA A 447 -3.41 31.69 46.41
CA ALA A 447 -3.58 30.82 47.57
C ALA A 447 -2.47 31.10 48.60
N ARG A 448 -2.86 31.36 49.85
CA ARG A 448 -1.96 31.77 50.93
C ARG A 448 -0.96 30.67 51.30
N GLN A 449 0.31 31.01 51.47
CA GLN A 449 1.23 30.32 52.39
C GLN A 449 1.85 31.34 53.37
N PRO A 450 2.08 30.96 54.64
CA PRO A 450 2.36 31.92 55.70
C PRO A 450 3.84 32.32 55.77
N THR A 451 4.05 33.54 56.26
CA THR A 451 5.35 34.10 56.64
C THR A 451 6.08 33.26 57.70
N SER A 452 7.40 33.16 57.56
CA SER A 452 8.32 33.01 58.69
C SER A 452 9.48 34.00 58.50
N ALA A 453 9.91 34.60 59.61
CA ALA A 453 10.82 35.74 59.63
C ALA A 453 12.18 35.38 60.27
N VAL A 454 13.08 36.37 60.33
CA VAL A 454 14.39 36.36 61.04
C VAL A 454 15.46 35.54 60.25
N THR A 455 16.68 36.02 59.98
CA THR A 455 17.51 37.07 60.62
C THR A 455 18.29 37.90 59.59
N ALA A 456 18.64 39.14 59.92
CA ALA A 456 19.60 39.95 59.17
C ALA A 456 21.06 39.62 59.52
N SER A 457 21.99 39.80 58.57
CA SER A 457 23.41 40.06 58.88
C SER A 457 24.07 40.93 57.79
N ARG A 458 25.17 41.62 58.13
CA ARG A 458 25.57 42.91 57.55
C ARG A 458 27.10 43.04 57.40
N SER A 459 27.57 43.25 56.17
CA SER A 459 28.93 43.74 55.84
C SER A 459 28.98 44.17 54.36
N VAL A 460 29.07 45.47 54.02
CA VAL A 460 30.26 46.36 53.95
C VAL A 460 31.12 46.14 52.68
N PRO A 461 31.43 47.20 51.88
CA PRO A 461 32.03 47.07 50.54
C PRO A 461 33.57 47.25 50.52
N VAL A 462 34.23 46.75 49.47
CA VAL A 462 35.67 46.99 49.21
C VAL A 462 35.91 47.42 47.75
N LYS A 463 36.71 48.49 47.57
CA LYS A 463 37.24 49.01 46.29
C LYS A 463 38.75 48.72 46.18
N VAL A 464 39.23 48.20 45.05
CA VAL A 464 40.60 48.34 44.46
C VAL A 464 40.43 48.08 42.95
N ALA A 465 40.59 49.00 41.99
CA ALA A 465 41.69 49.86 41.52
C ALA A 465 42.56 49.26 40.38
N THR A 466 42.38 49.85 39.19
CA THR A 466 43.24 49.95 37.96
C THR A 466 44.64 49.33 37.88
N ARG A 467 44.96 48.68 36.73
CA ARG A 467 45.98 49.15 35.73
C ARG A 467 46.04 48.29 34.45
N SER A 468 46.28 48.94 33.30
CA SER A 468 46.81 48.37 32.03
C SER A 468 48.38 48.28 32.11
N PRO A 469 49.20 47.79 31.13
CA PRO A 469 49.04 47.90 29.65
C PRO A 469 49.75 46.87 28.69
N ILE A 470 49.57 47.10 27.36
CA ILE A 470 50.52 46.91 26.22
C ILE A 470 50.85 45.50 25.61
N LEU A 471 51.03 45.50 24.28
CA LEU A 471 51.42 44.43 23.33
C LEU A 471 52.94 44.15 23.29
N PRO A 472 53.40 42.99 22.73
CA PRO A 472 54.12 43.03 21.43
C PRO A 472 53.88 41.78 20.51
N ILE A 473 53.73 41.94 19.18
CA ILE A 473 54.71 41.84 18.06
C ILE A 473 55.05 40.42 17.56
N SER A 474 54.97 40.21 16.23
CA SER A 474 55.30 38.98 15.48
C SER A 474 56.75 38.93 14.98
N VAL A 475 57.35 37.73 14.90
CA VAL A 475 58.57 37.39 14.11
C VAL A 475 58.47 35.94 13.58
N PRO A 476 58.91 35.62 12.34
CA PRO A 476 58.74 34.29 11.72
C PRO A 476 59.95 33.33 11.86
N PRO A 477 59.80 32.02 11.58
CA PRO A 477 60.91 31.06 11.54
C PRO A 477 61.65 31.01 10.18
N PRO A 478 62.94 30.55 10.15
CA PRO A 478 63.82 30.60 8.98
C PRO A 478 63.75 29.37 8.06
N PRO A 479 64.33 29.43 6.84
CA PRO A 479 64.40 28.31 5.90
C PRO A 479 65.64 27.41 6.12
N SER A 480 65.48 26.10 5.97
CA SER A 480 66.60 25.15 5.96
C SER A 480 66.42 24.10 4.86
N LYS A 481 67.29 24.11 3.86
CA LYS A 481 67.49 22.99 2.93
C LYS A 481 68.44 21.97 3.56
N SER A 482 68.13 20.69 3.50
CA SER A 482 69.13 19.63 3.59
C SER A 482 68.69 18.40 2.77
N ILE A 483 69.68 17.60 2.37
CA ILE A 483 69.55 16.51 1.40
C ILE A 483 69.53 15.17 2.16
N SER A 484 68.64 14.26 1.79
CA SER A 484 68.70 12.83 2.11
C SER A 484 67.92 12.06 1.04
N LEU A 485 68.59 11.39 0.10
CA LEU A 485 69.13 10.03 0.18
C LEU A 485 68.02 8.96 0.32
N ALA A 486 67.97 8.07 -0.67
CA ALA A 486 66.86 7.15 -0.90
C ALA A 486 66.89 5.92 0.03
N ASN A 487 65.70 5.41 0.39
CA ASN A 487 65.46 3.99 0.68
C ASN A 487 63.95 3.65 0.55
N PRO A 488 63.57 2.36 0.46
CA PRO A 488 62.57 1.95 -0.52
C PRO A 488 61.11 1.92 -0.04
N ARG A 489 60.22 1.77 -1.04
CA ARG A 489 58.77 1.52 -0.90
C ARG A 489 58.45 0.60 0.28
N ARG A 490 57.65 1.12 1.21
CA ARG A 490 56.63 0.31 1.89
C ARG A 490 55.31 0.61 1.20
N ASP A 491 54.63 -0.44 0.76
CA ASP A 491 53.36 -0.30 0.07
C ASP A 491 52.31 0.29 1.01
N LEU A 492 51.68 1.36 0.55
CA LEU A 492 50.54 1.96 1.23
C LEU A 492 49.37 0.98 1.13
N VAL A 493 49.03 0.35 2.25
CA VAL A 493 47.70 -0.27 2.43
C VAL A 493 46.66 0.80 2.07
N PRO A 494 45.78 0.57 1.09
CA PRO A 494 44.76 1.54 0.72
C PRO A 494 43.92 1.87 1.96
N SER A 495 43.83 3.15 2.30
CA SER A 495 42.89 3.62 3.32
C SER A 495 41.49 3.16 2.94
N LEU A 496 40.77 2.58 3.91
CA LEU A 496 39.39 2.12 3.74
C LEU A 496 38.57 3.24 3.07
N PRO A 497 37.90 2.99 1.93
CA PRO A 497 37.18 4.04 1.23
C PRO A 497 36.13 4.66 2.15
N GLU A 498 36.11 6.00 2.24
CA GLU A 498 35.09 6.69 3.04
C GLU A 498 33.69 6.25 2.59
N PRO A 499 32.75 5.99 3.51
CA PRO A 499 31.40 5.54 3.16
C PRO A 499 30.74 6.51 2.17
N GLY A 500 30.59 6.06 0.92
CA GLY A 500 30.40 6.95 -0.21
C GLY A 500 29.19 7.87 -0.07
N THR A 501 29.37 9.13 -0.50
CA THR A 501 28.38 10.22 -0.53
C THR A 501 27.26 10.05 -1.56
N GLY A 502 26.84 8.81 -1.80
CA GLY A 502 25.58 8.55 -2.49
C GLY A 502 24.39 9.09 -1.68
N PRO A 503 23.26 9.44 -2.31
CA PRO A 503 22.04 9.82 -1.61
C PRO A 503 21.45 8.59 -0.92
N HIS A 504 21.91 8.32 0.30
CA HIS A 504 21.41 7.23 1.14
C HIS A 504 19.97 7.50 1.56
N ASP A 505 19.03 6.90 0.86
CA ASP A 505 17.61 7.08 1.11
C ASP A 505 17.24 6.55 2.52
N HIS A 506 16.83 7.46 3.41
CA HIS A 506 16.33 7.11 4.75
C HIS A 506 15.15 6.11 4.70
N THR A 507 14.39 6.08 3.60
CA THR A 507 13.33 5.10 3.36
C THR A 507 13.90 3.69 3.34
N SER A 508 15.07 3.46 2.73
CA SER A 508 15.68 2.13 2.68
C SER A 508 15.97 1.55 4.07
N THR A 509 16.39 2.40 5.02
CA THR A 509 16.62 1.98 6.41
C THR A 509 15.30 1.54 7.08
N LEU A 510 14.22 2.28 6.85
CA LEU A 510 12.90 1.93 7.41
C LEU A 510 12.29 0.69 6.75
N VAL A 511 12.42 0.55 5.43
CA VAL A 511 11.97 -0.63 4.66
C VAL A 511 12.75 -1.88 5.08
N ASN A 512 14.07 -1.78 5.32
CA ASN A 512 14.86 -2.88 5.88
C ASN A 512 14.34 -3.28 7.27
N ILE A 513 14.13 -2.32 8.18
CA ILE A 513 13.60 -2.62 9.52
C ILE A 513 12.21 -3.28 9.45
N ALA A 514 11.36 -2.82 8.53
CA ALA A 514 10.06 -3.42 8.27
C ALA A 514 10.17 -4.87 7.73
N TRP A 515 11.11 -5.15 6.83
CA TRP A 515 11.41 -6.51 6.38
C TRP A 515 11.85 -7.42 7.52
N ASP A 516 12.73 -6.94 8.39
CA ASP A 516 13.23 -7.72 9.53
C ASP A 516 12.13 -8.03 10.55
N VAL A 517 11.18 -7.10 10.75
CA VAL A 517 9.94 -7.33 11.53
C VAL A 517 9.09 -8.43 10.89
N VAL A 518 8.82 -8.34 9.59
CA VAL A 518 8.00 -9.32 8.85
C VAL A 518 8.64 -10.71 8.89
N ASN A 519 9.95 -10.79 8.68
CA ASN A 519 10.67 -12.07 8.68
C ASN A 519 10.68 -12.69 10.08
N THR A 520 10.98 -11.91 11.14
CA THR A 520 10.98 -12.42 12.53
C THR A 520 9.61 -12.93 12.97
N LEU A 521 8.53 -12.25 12.58
CA LEU A 521 7.16 -12.70 12.85
C LEU A 521 6.81 -13.96 12.03
N ARG A 522 7.18 -13.99 10.74
CA ARG A 522 6.96 -15.14 9.85
C ARG A 522 7.70 -16.40 10.33
N GLU A 523 8.94 -16.26 10.78
CA GLU A 523 9.74 -17.33 11.40
C GLU A 523 9.10 -17.86 12.70
N SER A 524 8.36 -16.99 13.40
CA SER A 524 7.56 -17.35 14.58
C SER A 524 6.17 -17.94 14.21
N GLY A 525 5.89 -18.19 12.93
CA GLY A 525 4.59 -18.69 12.45
C GLY A 525 3.47 -17.64 12.47
N LEU A 526 3.79 -16.36 12.66
CA LEU A 526 2.84 -15.26 12.75
C LEU A 526 2.79 -14.47 11.43
N ARG A 527 1.59 -14.14 10.98
CA ARG A 527 1.38 -13.19 9.88
C ARG A 527 1.24 -11.79 10.44
N CYS A 528 1.53 -10.77 9.65
CA CYS A 528 1.35 -9.38 10.05
C CYS A 528 1.08 -8.46 8.86
N ALA A 529 0.64 -7.24 9.14
CA ALA A 529 0.53 -6.15 8.18
C ALA A 529 0.89 -4.82 8.85
N PHE A 530 1.62 -3.95 8.15
CA PHE A 530 1.89 -2.59 8.62
C PHE A 530 0.64 -1.72 8.55
N PHE A 531 0.48 -0.85 9.54
CA PHE A 531 -0.51 0.22 9.52
C PHE A 531 0.13 1.54 9.99
N GLY A 532 -0.68 2.47 10.46
CA GLY A 532 -0.19 3.70 11.10
C GLY A 532 0.75 4.53 10.22
N CYS A 533 1.88 4.98 10.75
CA CYS A 533 2.79 5.86 10.01
C CYS A 533 3.53 5.14 8.86
N MET A 534 3.94 3.88 9.06
CA MET A 534 4.62 3.10 8.03
C MET A 534 3.67 2.71 6.89
N GLY A 535 2.42 2.34 7.21
CA GLY A 535 1.39 2.10 6.21
C GLY A 535 1.16 3.32 5.30
N CYS A 536 1.15 4.53 5.87
CA CYS A 536 1.07 5.76 5.07
C CYS A 536 2.28 5.91 4.14
N ARG A 537 3.50 5.70 4.65
CA ARG A 537 4.76 5.81 3.88
C ARG A 537 4.75 4.86 2.68
N LEU A 538 4.34 3.61 2.87
CA LEU A 538 4.25 2.60 1.82
C LEU A 538 3.20 2.97 0.76
N TYR A 539 2.08 3.58 1.16
CA TYR A 539 1.11 4.17 0.22
C TYR A 539 1.54 5.53 -0.39
N GLY A 540 2.85 5.83 -0.40
CA GLY A 540 3.44 6.96 -1.11
C GLY A 540 3.51 8.27 -0.31
N ASN A 541 3.03 8.31 0.93
CA ASN A 541 3.21 9.48 1.80
C ASN A 541 4.70 9.75 2.02
N LYS A 542 5.08 11.03 2.06
CA LYS A 542 6.47 11.49 2.16
C LYS A 542 6.95 11.62 3.61
N ARG A 543 6.05 11.62 4.59
CA ARG A 543 6.39 11.73 6.01
C ARG A 543 7.07 10.44 6.48
N LEU A 544 8.18 10.60 7.20
CA LEU A 544 8.89 9.46 7.77
C LEU A 544 8.19 9.00 9.07
N PRO A 545 7.93 7.69 9.26
CA PRO A 545 7.47 7.14 10.53
C PRO A 545 8.53 7.32 11.63
N GLU A 546 8.09 7.59 12.86
CA GLU A 546 8.94 7.57 14.08
C GLU A 546 8.96 6.17 14.73
N ASP A 547 7.89 5.42 14.50
CA ASP A 547 7.56 4.10 15.01
C ASP A 547 6.96 3.20 13.90
N LEU A 548 7.06 1.88 14.10
CA LEU A 548 6.47 0.87 13.22
C LEU A 548 5.24 0.26 13.90
N ASP A 549 4.06 0.70 13.46
CA ASP A 549 2.77 0.11 13.84
C ASP A 549 2.54 -1.21 13.07
N VAL A 550 2.46 -2.34 13.79
CA VAL A 550 2.37 -3.69 13.21
C VAL A 550 1.12 -4.41 13.72
N LEU A 551 0.18 -4.69 12.83
CA LEU A 551 -0.98 -5.53 13.13
C LEU A 551 -0.59 -6.99 12.93
N VAL A 552 -0.48 -7.76 14.01
CA VAL A 552 -0.24 -9.20 13.96
C VAL A 552 -1.57 -9.93 13.75
N LEU A 553 -1.59 -10.86 12.80
CA LEU A 553 -2.79 -11.56 12.35
C LEU A 553 -2.72 -13.01 12.85
N PRO A 554 -3.35 -13.32 14.01
CA PRO A 554 -3.30 -14.66 14.58
C PRO A 554 -3.97 -15.70 13.66
N LEU A 555 -3.64 -16.97 13.88
CA LEU A 555 -4.33 -18.07 13.23
C LEU A 555 -5.76 -18.20 13.81
N PRO A 556 -6.77 -18.59 13.02
CA PRO A 556 -8.11 -18.84 13.55
C PRO A 556 -8.07 -19.82 14.73
N GLY A 557 -8.71 -19.45 15.84
CA GLY A 557 -8.70 -20.23 17.08
C GLY A 557 -7.49 -20.02 17.99
N THR A 558 -6.51 -19.18 17.63
CA THR A 558 -5.44 -18.77 18.55
C THR A 558 -5.62 -17.33 19.02
N SER A 559 -5.39 -17.11 20.32
CA SER A 559 -5.36 -15.78 20.95
C SER A 559 -3.97 -15.56 21.56
N PRO A 560 -2.92 -15.36 20.73
CA PRO A 560 -1.58 -15.13 21.25
C PRO A 560 -1.56 -13.83 22.05
N ASP A 561 -0.99 -13.87 23.24
CA ASP A 561 -0.81 -12.67 24.04
C ASP A 561 0.29 -11.76 23.44
N ARG A 562 0.10 -10.44 23.58
CA ARG A 562 1.03 -9.44 23.03
C ARG A 562 2.43 -9.56 23.62
N GLU A 563 2.56 -9.76 24.93
CA GLU A 563 3.86 -9.88 25.59
C GLU A 563 4.58 -11.15 25.14
N VAL A 564 3.84 -12.25 24.92
CA VAL A 564 4.39 -13.48 24.34
C VAL A 564 4.96 -13.24 22.94
N ILE A 565 4.28 -12.45 22.10
CA ILE A 565 4.79 -12.09 20.76
C ILE A 565 6.04 -11.21 20.86
N GLU A 566 6.00 -10.11 21.64
CA GLU A 566 7.15 -9.21 21.80
C GLU A 566 8.38 -9.92 22.38
N LYS A 567 8.18 -10.79 23.38
CA LYS A 567 9.22 -11.64 23.96
C LYS A 567 9.72 -12.73 23.00
N GLY A 568 8.86 -13.19 22.08
CA GLY A 568 9.24 -14.06 20.97
C GLY A 568 10.17 -13.35 19.99
N MET A 569 9.80 -12.14 19.55
CA MET A 569 10.61 -11.30 18.66
C MET A 569 11.96 -10.93 19.29
N ALA A 570 12.00 -10.64 20.59
CA ALA A 570 13.22 -10.33 21.34
C ALA A 570 14.22 -11.51 21.47
N ARG A 571 13.88 -12.71 20.97
CA ARG A 571 14.85 -13.81 20.80
C ARG A 571 15.80 -13.59 19.60
N ASN A 572 15.36 -12.81 18.61
CA ASN A 572 16.24 -12.31 17.56
C ASN A 572 17.08 -11.16 18.16
N SER A 573 18.41 -11.29 18.14
CA SER A 573 19.37 -10.37 18.76
C SER A 573 19.33 -8.93 18.23
N GLN A 574 18.63 -8.70 17.12
CA GLN A 574 18.40 -7.37 16.56
C GLN A 574 17.24 -6.61 17.25
N PHE A 575 16.42 -7.31 18.03
CA PHE A 575 15.30 -6.78 18.80
C PHE A 575 15.59 -6.83 20.30
N PHE A 576 14.99 -5.90 21.05
CA PHE A 576 15.05 -5.88 22.51
C PHE A 576 13.79 -5.25 23.11
N THR A 577 13.39 -5.71 24.28
CA THR A 577 12.31 -5.09 25.07
C THR A 577 12.88 -4.16 26.12
N THR A 578 12.18 -3.06 26.40
CA THR A 578 12.44 -2.20 27.58
C THR A 578 11.18 -2.17 28.45
N PRO A 579 11.27 -2.33 29.78
CA PRO A 579 10.12 -2.18 30.67
C PRO A 579 9.58 -0.75 30.61
N VAL A 580 8.26 -0.60 30.60
CA VAL A 580 7.62 0.72 30.69
C VAL A 580 7.43 1.08 32.17
N VAL A 581 7.70 2.34 32.54
CA VAL A 581 7.60 2.82 33.93
C VAL A 581 6.16 2.76 34.48
N ASP A 582 5.18 2.68 33.58
CA ASP A 582 3.75 2.59 33.90
C ASP A 582 3.33 1.11 33.97
N ALA A 583 3.07 0.63 35.19
CA ALA A 583 2.90 -0.80 35.52
C ALA A 583 1.74 -1.51 34.78
N ALA A 584 0.85 -0.75 34.12
CA ALA A 584 -0.21 -1.29 33.27
C ALA A 584 0.23 -1.68 31.85
N ARG A 585 1.49 -1.43 31.45
CA ARG A 585 2.04 -1.82 30.15
C ARG A 585 3.37 -2.56 30.33
N ALA A 586 3.36 -3.87 30.11
CA ALA A 586 4.50 -4.73 30.43
C ALA A 586 5.82 -4.25 29.79
N HIS A 587 5.86 -4.11 28.46
CA HIS A 587 7.09 -3.82 27.73
C HIS A 587 6.85 -2.91 26.50
N SER A 588 7.93 -2.35 25.97
CA SER A 588 7.99 -1.77 24.62
C SER A 588 9.08 -2.46 23.82
N LEU A 589 8.74 -2.93 22.62
CA LEU A 589 9.66 -3.58 21.69
C LEU A 589 10.41 -2.54 20.85
N PHE A 590 11.71 -2.75 20.70
CA PHE A 590 12.60 -1.94 19.89
C PHE A 590 13.47 -2.81 18.99
N ARG A 591 13.91 -2.24 17.86
CA ARG A 591 14.90 -2.81 16.96
C ARG A 591 16.13 -1.91 16.88
N TYR A 592 17.33 -2.46 16.98
CA TYR A 592 18.57 -1.73 16.71
C TYR A 592 18.71 -1.33 15.23
N ILE A 593 19.24 -0.13 14.98
CA ILE A 593 19.60 0.35 13.65
C ILE A 593 21.13 0.20 13.49
N PRO A 594 21.63 -0.68 12.60
CA PRO A 594 23.05 -0.94 12.44
C PRO A 594 23.87 0.35 12.20
N PRO A 595 25.12 0.45 12.70
CA PRO A 595 25.95 1.66 12.55
C PRO A 595 26.16 2.10 11.10
N HIS A 596 26.23 1.15 10.17
CA HIS A 596 26.42 1.38 8.74
C HIS A 596 25.14 1.84 8.00
N MET A 597 23.96 1.75 8.62
CA MET A 597 22.72 2.29 8.05
C MET A 597 22.55 3.77 8.40
N THR A 598 22.04 4.53 7.45
CA THR A 598 21.77 5.96 7.61
C THR A 598 20.56 6.19 8.49
N LEU A 599 20.79 6.80 9.66
CA LEU A 599 19.73 7.11 10.61
C LEU A 599 18.71 8.09 9.98
N PRO A 600 17.39 7.81 9.97
CA PRO A 600 16.41 8.77 9.48
C PRO A 600 16.39 10.05 10.34
N PRO A 601 16.18 11.24 9.76
CA PRO A 601 16.38 12.52 10.44
C PRO A 601 15.45 12.77 11.64
N ASN A 602 14.33 12.05 11.72
CA ASN A 602 13.40 12.09 12.85
C ASN A 602 13.84 11.19 14.03
N PHE A 603 14.89 10.37 13.88
CA PHE A 603 15.35 9.44 14.91
C PHE A 603 16.49 10.06 15.73
N LYS A 604 16.26 10.22 17.05
CA LYS A 604 17.27 10.72 17.99
C LYS A 604 18.24 9.66 18.49
N LYS A 605 17.96 8.38 18.23
CA LYS A 605 18.71 7.21 18.75
C LYS A 605 18.73 6.12 17.67
N ARG A 606 19.76 5.28 17.64
CA ARG A 606 19.90 4.15 16.69
C ARG A 606 19.02 2.94 17.06
N PHE A 607 17.73 3.20 17.32
CA PHE A 607 16.72 2.16 17.42
C PHE A 607 15.36 2.67 16.92
N CYS A 608 14.55 1.75 16.41
CA CYS A 608 13.17 1.99 16.02
C CYS A 608 12.22 1.31 17.01
N LYS A 609 11.15 2.00 17.41
CA LYS A 609 10.09 1.43 18.24
C LYS A 609 9.14 0.62 17.35
N VAL A 610 8.75 -0.56 17.80
CA VAL A 610 7.81 -1.45 17.09
C VAL A 610 6.60 -1.65 17.97
N ASP A 611 5.45 -1.11 17.57
CA ASP A 611 4.19 -1.26 18.28
C ASP A 611 3.42 -2.46 17.73
N VAL A 612 3.56 -3.60 18.43
CA VAL A 612 2.80 -4.81 18.14
C VAL A 612 1.35 -4.64 18.61
N VAL A 613 0.41 -4.78 17.69
CA VAL A 613 -1.03 -4.65 17.94
C VAL A 613 -1.76 -5.87 17.39
N LEU A 614 -2.78 -6.32 18.12
CA LEU A 614 -3.67 -7.42 17.75
C LEU A 614 -5.01 -6.85 17.23
N PRO A 615 -5.80 -7.61 16.46
CA PRO A 615 -7.15 -7.20 16.05
C PRO A 615 -8.09 -7.11 17.25
N GLY A 616 -9.05 -6.18 17.21
CA GLY A 616 -9.92 -5.85 18.34
C GLY A 616 -9.52 -4.53 19.03
N PRO A 617 -8.36 -4.44 19.70
CA PRO A 617 -7.80 -3.17 20.16
C PRO A 617 -7.82 -2.08 19.09
N MET A 618 -8.20 -0.86 19.50
CA MET A 618 -8.42 0.30 18.62
C MET A 618 -9.45 0.08 17.49
N ASN A 619 -10.31 -0.94 17.61
CA ASN A 619 -11.28 -1.38 16.59
C ASN A 619 -10.64 -1.87 15.28
N LEU A 620 -9.39 -2.34 15.32
CA LEU A 620 -8.74 -2.89 14.12
C LEU A 620 -9.39 -4.23 13.71
N PRO A 621 -9.70 -4.42 12.42
CA PRO A 621 -10.40 -5.60 11.94
C PRO A 621 -9.53 -6.86 11.93
N TYR A 622 -10.17 -8.02 12.03
CA TYR A 622 -9.53 -9.30 11.76
C TYR A 622 -9.36 -9.46 10.25
N LEU A 623 -8.13 -9.30 9.76
CA LEU A 623 -7.80 -9.47 8.35
C LEU A 623 -7.30 -10.89 8.07
N SER A 624 -7.88 -11.55 7.08
CA SER A 624 -7.29 -12.73 6.44
C SER A 624 -6.17 -12.31 5.47
N GLU A 625 -5.33 -13.26 5.08
CA GLU A 625 -4.17 -13.02 4.22
C GLU A 625 -4.55 -12.44 2.84
N GLY A 626 -5.67 -12.89 2.24
CA GLY A 626 -6.21 -12.31 1.01
C GLY A 626 -6.79 -10.89 1.15
N GLN A 627 -6.94 -10.38 2.39
CA GLN A 627 -7.37 -9.02 2.70
C GLN A 627 -6.21 -8.09 3.08
N VAL A 628 -4.99 -8.63 3.22
CA VAL A 628 -3.77 -7.84 3.36
C VAL A 628 -3.27 -7.46 1.98
N ASN A 629 -2.91 -6.19 1.80
CA ASN A 629 -2.26 -5.72 0.58
C ASN A 629 -0.76 -5.95 0.65
N GLU A 630 -0.10 -5.98 -0.50
CA GLU A 630 1.35 -5.93 -0.55
C GLU A 630 1.82 -4.71 -1.34
N VAL A 631 2.76 -3.98 -0.76
CA VAL A 631 3.35 -2.76 -1.33
C VAL A 631 4.85 -2.83 -1.09
N GLU A 632 5.66 -2.69 -2.15
CA GLU A 632 7.13 -2.83 -2.10
C GLU A 632 7.62 -4.18 -1.51
N GLY A 633 6.79 -5.24 -1.58
CA GLY A 633 7.07 -6.54 -0.99
C GLY A 633 6.63 -6.71 0.47
N LEU A 634 6.19 -5.61 1.12
CA LEU A 634 5.78 -5.59 2.51
C LEU A 634 4.25 -5.69 2.65
N PRO A 635 3.75 -6.44 3.65
CA PRO A 635 2.32 -6.55 3.92
C PRO A 635 1.78 -5.27 4.59
N VAL A 636 0.67 -4.73 4.10
CA VAL A 636 0.04 -3.49 4.57
C VAL A 636 -1.47 -3.68 4.70
N VAL A 637 -2.09 -3.09 5.73
CA VAL A 637 -3.55 -3.08 5.85
C VAL A 637 -4.20 -2.31 4.67
N PRO A 638 -5.45 -2.63 4.28
CA PRO A 638 -6.15 -1.88 3.23
C PRO A 638 -6.15 -0.36 3.44
N VAL A 639 -6.04 0.40 2.36
CA VAL A 639 -5.98 1.88 2.41
C VAL A 639 -7.19 2.45 3.15
N LEU A 640 -8.38 1.87 2.94
CA LEU A 640 -9.59 2.22 3.67
C LEU A 640 -9.46 2.00 5.19
N VAL A 641 -8.91 0.85 5.63
CA VAL A 641 -8.66 0.56 7.05
C VAL A 641 -7.67 1.58 7.63
N LEU A 642 -6.61 1.90 6.88
CA LEU A 642 -5.60 2.87 7.28
C LEU A 642 -6.17 4.30 7.41
N LEU A 643 -6.95 4.74 6.43
CA LEU A 643 -7.65 6.04 6.43
C LEU A 643 -8.57 6.17 7.65
N LEU A 644 -9.40 5.15 7.92
CA LEU A 644 -10.34 5.16 9.04
C LEU A 644 -9.63 5.11 10.40
N HIS A 645 -8.51 4.38 10.50
CA HIS A 645 -7.69 4.37 11.71
C HIS A 645 -7.02 5.74 11.96
N LYS A 646 -6.48 6.40 10.91
CA LYS A 646 -5.93 7.77 11.01
C LYS A 646 -7.01 8.78 11.39
N LEU A 647 -8.21 8.62 10.85
CA LEU A 647 -9.38 9.44 11.16
C LEU A 647 -9.87 9.26 12.60
N GLN A 648 -9.88 8.03 13.12
CA GLN A 648 -10.09 7.78 14.56
C GLN A 648 -9.03 8.49 15.40
N GLY A 649 -7.74 8.26 15.10
CA GLY A 649 -6.64 8.88 15.83
C GLY A 649 -6.65 10.42 15.78
N TRP A 650 -7.16 11.02 14.71
CA TRP A 650 -7.38 12.48 14.62
C TRP A 650 -8.43 12.94 15.63
N GLU A 651 -9.58 12.27 15.68
CA GLU A 651 -10.65 12.59 16.63
C GLU A 651 -10.21 12.38 18.09
N ASP A 652 -9.55 11.26 18.39
CA ASP A 652 -9.10 10.93 19.74
C ASP A 652 -8.04 11.92 20.24
N ARG A 653 -7.13 12.36 19.36
CA ARG A 653 -6.14 13.41 19.68
C ARG A 653 -6.76 14.78 19.89
N LEU A 654 -7.84 15.14 19.17
CA LEU A 654 -8.58 16.38 19.42
C LEU A 654 -9.27 16.41 20.81
N LYS A 655 -9.55 15.24 21.39
CA LYS A 655 -10.14 15.09 22.73
C LYS A 655 -9.09 14.93 23.84
N SER A 656 -7.81 14.85 23.50
CA SER A 656 -6.73 14.62 24.46
C SER A 656 -6.39 15.89 25.25
N ALA A 657 -6.40 15.78 26.58
CA ALA A 657 -5.92 16.85 27.47
C ALA A 657 -4.38 17.01 27.43
N GLU A 658 -3.65 15.99 26.99
CA GLU A 658 -2.19 16.03 26.91
C GLU A 658 -1.75 16.77 25.63
N MET A 659 -1.19 17.97 25.80
CA MET A 659 -0.85 18.87 24.69
C MET A 659 0.06 18.24 23.61
N HIS A 660 0.96 17.31 24.00
CA HIS A 660 1.82 16.63 23.04
C HIS A 660 1.03 15.64 22.15
N LYS A 661 0.07 14.89 22.71
CA LYS A 661 -0.86 14.04 21.95
C LYS A 661 -1.81 14.89 21.10
N PHE A 662 -2.30 16.01 21.65
CA PHE A 662 -3.13 16.96 20.92
C PHE A 662 -2.42 17.47 19.65
N ARG A 663 -1.17 17.94 19.74
CA ARG A 663 -0.41 18.44 18.57
C ARG A 663 -0.27 17.42 17.44
N GLN A 664 -0.20 16.13 17.75
CA GLN A 664 -0.16 15.07 16.74
C GLN A 664 -1.45 14.94 15.90
N HIS A 665 -2.54 15.67 16.21
CA HIS A 665 -3.72 15.69 15.34
C HIS A 665 -3.40 16.30 13.96
N ILE A 666 -2.47 17.26 13.90
CA ILE A 666 -2.05 17.92 12.65
C ILE A 666 -1.43 16.90 11.69
N ALA A 667 -0.51 16.07 12.18
CA ALA A 667 0.11 15.00 11.40
C ALA A 667 -0.92 13.99 10.85
N ASN A 668 -2.00 13.70 11.60
CA ASN A 668 -3.08 12.86 11.08
C ASN A 668 -3.90 13.57 9.99
N VAL A 669 -4.13 14.89 10.07
CA VAL A 669 -4.80 15.64 9.00
C VAL A 669 -3.97 15.60 7.71
N GLU A 670 -2.65 15.78 7.82
CA GLU A 670 -1.73 15.69 6.67
C GLU A 670 -1.70 14.26 6.10
N ASP A 671 -1.57 13.23 6.94
CA ASP A 671 -1.61 11.84 6.51
C ASP A 671 -2.92 11.47 5.80
N ILE A 672 -4.07 11.91 6.32
CA ILE A 672 -5.39 11.67 5.71
C ILE A 672 -5.48 12.39 4.35
N LYS A 673 -5.03 13.64 4.25
CA LYS A 673 -5.10 14.42 3.01
C LYS A 673 -4.21 13.84 1.91
N ASP A 674 -2.97 13.47 2.23
CA ASP A 674 -2.05 12.87 1.25
C ASP A 674 -2.54 11.47 0.81
N LEU A 675 -3.09 10.65 1.72
CA LEU A 675 -3.72 9.38 1.34
C LEU A 675 -4.94 9.59 0.42
N LEU A 676 -5.88 10.46 0.78
CA LEU A 676 -7.10 10.74 0.00
C LEU A 676 -6.78 11.23 -1.42
N GLY A 677 -5.81 12.12 -1.56
CA GLY A 677 -5.38 12.65 -2.86
C GLY A 677 -4.80 11.57 -3.80
N ARG A 678 -4.36 10.43 -3.24
CA ARG A 678 -3.78 9.31 -4.01
C ARG A 678 -4.74 8.15 -4.25
N VAL A 679 -5.88 8.06 -3.56
CA VAL A 679 -6.78 6.88 -3.73
C VAL A 679 -7.22 6.71 -5.19
N GLY A 680 -7.45 7.82 -5.92
CA GLY A 680 -7.78 7.79 -7.34
C GLY A 680 -6.65 7.31 -8.27
N GLU A 681 -5.40 7.30 -7.79
CA GLU A 681 -4.22 6.79 -8.51
C GLU A 681 -3.92 5.32 -8.15
N MET A 682 -4.51 4.79 -7.07
CA MET A 682 -4.24 3.44 -6.58
C MET A 682 -5.06 2.39 -7.33
N PRO A 683 -4.48 1.19 -7.61
CA PRO A 683 -5.24 0.07 -8.11
C PRO A 683 -6.41 -0.28 -7.18
N VAL A 684 -7.60 -0.53 -7.72
CA VAL A 684 -8.84 -0.83 -6.96
C VAL A 684 -8.62 -1.90 -5.88
N LYS A 685 -7.79 -2.93 -6.18
CA LYS A 685 -7.42 -4.00 -5.24
C LYS A 685 -6.76 -3.50 -3.95
N MET A 686 -6.03 -2.39 -3.99
CA MET A 686 -5.36 -1.80 -2.82
C MET A 686 -6.31 -0.99 -1.95
N PHE A 687 -7.29 -0.31 -2.57
CA PHE A 687 -8.21 0.53 -1.82
C PHE A 687 -9.21 -0.30 -1.01
N ARG A 688 -9.83 -1.32 -1.65
CA ARG A 688 -11.05 -2.03 -1.22
C ARG A 688 -12.23 -1.07 -0.95
N PRO A 689 -13.25 -1.01 -1.82
CA PRO A 689 -14.33 -0.02 -1.70
C PRO A 689 -15.15 -0.16 -0.40
N TRP A 690 -15.77 0.94 0.03
CA TRP A 690 -16.62 0.99 1.25
C TRP A 690 -17.85 0.05 1.22
N SER A 691 -18.17 -0.53 0.06
CA SER A 691 -19.09 -1.66 -0.05
C SER A 691 -18.62 -2.89 0.74
N GLU A 692 -17.31 -3.13 0.86
CA GLU A 692 -16.70 -4.23 1.61
C GLU A 692 -16.60 -3.98 3.13
N ARG A 693 -17.41 -3.06 3.67
CA ARG A 693 -17.47 -2.71 5.10
C ARG A 693 -17.81 -3.89 6.03
N GLU A 694 -18.22 -5.04 5.51
CA GLU A 694 -18.44 -6.28 6.27
C GLU A 694 -17.17 -6.77 7.00
N LEU A 695 -15.98 -6.34 6.55
CA LEU A 695 -14.71 -6.59 7.23
C LEU A 695 -14.53 -5.76 8.51
N LEU A 696 -15.39 -4.76 8.72
CA LEU A 696 -15.37 -3.83 9.84
C LEU A 696 -16.57 -4.10 10.75
N GLY A 697 -16.36 -4.09 12.06
CA GLY A 697 -17.47 -4.20 13.02
C GLY A 697 -18.44 -3.02 12.87
N GLU A 698 -19.75 -3.28 12.98
CA GLU A 698 -20.82 -2.29 12.77
C GLU A 698 -20.61 -0.98 13.56
N GLY A 699 -20.26 -1.08 14.85
CA GLY A 699 -19.95 0.10 15.67
C GLY A 699 -18.75 0.91 15.17
N PHE A 700 -17.75 0.28 14.53
CA PHE A 700 -16.64 0.99 13.90
C PHE A 700 -17.06 1.62 12.56
N VAL A 701 -17.92 0.96 11.79
CA VAL A 701 -18.52 1.50 10.55
C VAL A 701 -19.29 2.78 10.85
N ASP A 702 -20.16 2.79 11.86
CA ASP A 702 -20.98 3.96 12.18
C ASP A 702 -20.17 5.08 12.85
N ALA A 703 -19.23 4.73 13.73
CA ALA A 703 -18.26 5.70 14.24
C ALA A 703 -17.45 6.34 13.10
N SER A 704 -17.07 5.55 12.09
CA SER A 704 -16.34 6.02 10.90
C SER A 704 -17.18 6.97 10.04
N LYS A 705 -18.44 6.64 9.71
CA LYS A 705 -19.36 7.56 9.02
C LYS A 705 -19.45 8.90 9.75
N ALA A 706 -19.68 8.87 11.07
CA ALA A 706 -19.84 10.06 11.88
C ALA A 706 -18.55 10.89 11.96
N ARG A 707 -17.38 10.24 11.99
CA ARG A 707 -16.06 10.90 11.91
C ARG A 707 -15.82 11.55 10.54
N VAL A 708 -16.19 10.89 9.43
CA VAL A 708 -16.04 11.45 8.09
C VAL A 708 -16.84 12.75 7.96
N LYS A 709 -18.11 12.77 8.40
CA LYS A 709 -18.92 14.00 8.42
C LYS A 709 -18.26 15.11 9.27
N ARG A 710 -17.75 14.79 10.48
CA ARG A 710 -17.01 15.75 11.33
C ARG A 710 -15.70 16.25 10.69
N PHE A 711 -14.99 15.41 9.96
CA PHE A 711 -13.74 15.76 9.30
C PHE A 711 -13.99 16.64 8.06
N CYS A 712 -14.95 16.28 7.22
CA CYS A 712 -15.35 17.09 6.06
C CYS A 712 -15.90 18.46 6.48
N ALA A 713 -16.64 18.54 7.59
CA ALA A 713 -17.09 19.82 8.15
C ALA A 713 -15.93 20.75 8.58
N ARG A 714 -14.75 20.19 8.89
CA ARG A 714 -13.53 20.97 9.22
C ARG A 714 -12.58 21.17 8.02
N PHE A 715 -12.62 20.26 7.05
CA PHE A 715 -11.77 20.23 5.85
C PHE A 715 -12.64 19.95 4.60
N PRO A 716 -13.50 20.90 4.20
CA PRO A 716 -14.48 20.71 3.14
C PRO A 716 -13.86 20.37 1.78
N GLU A 717 -12.60 20.77 1.55
CA GLU A 717 -11.82 20.40 0.36
C GLU A 717 -11.59 18.88 0.23
N THR A 718 -11.76 18.12 1.31
CA THR A 718 -11.62 16.65 1.30
C THR A 718 -12.92 15.91 0.99
N ALA A 719 -14.08 16.58 1.03
CA ALA A 719 -15.40 15.96 0.90
C ALA A 719 -15.55 15.15 -0.39
N ILE A 720 -15.20 15.72 -1.54
CA ILE A 720 -15.26 15.07 -2.86
C ILE A 720 -14.47 13.76 -2.93
N HIS A 721 -13.37 13.65 -2.17
CA HIS A 721 -12.57 12.42 -2.13
C HIS A 721 -13.33 11.34 -1.34
N TRP A 722 -13.89 11.68 -0.18
CA TRP A 722 -14.70 10.76 0.64
C TRP A 722 -16.00 10.32 -0.06
N GLU A 723 -16.66 11.21 -0.81
CA GLU A 723 -17.80 10.86 -1.68
C GLU A 723 -17.38 9.83 -2.75
N GLY A 724 -16.22 10.04 -3.39
CA GLY A 724 -15.62 9.08 -4.32
C GLY A 724 -15.25 7.73 -3.68
N LEU A 725 -15.07 7.68 -2.35
CA LEU A 725 -14.88 6.44 -1.59
C LEU A 725 -16.22 5.76 -1.23
N GLY A 726 -17.36 6.40 -1.47
CA GLY A 726 -18.70 5.92 -1.14
C GLY A 726 -19.25 6.38 0.23
N PHE A 727 -18.69 7.42 0.84
CA PHE A 727 -19.22 7.99 2.09
C PHE A 727 -20.21 9.13 1.84
N GLU A 728 -21.27 9.16 2.65
CA GLU A 728 -22.12 10.34 2.82
C GLU A 728 -21.39 11.39 3.67
N VAL A 729 -21.18 12.59 3.12
CA VAL A 729 -20.46 13.69 3.79
C VAL A 729 -21.37 14.81 4.32
N ALA A 730 -22.66 14.79 3.96
CA ALA A 730 -23.69 15.76 4.35
C ALA A 730 -24.44 15.37 5.64
#